data_AF-V5BUD4-F1
#
_entry.id   AF-V5BUD4-F1
#
_cell.length_a   1.000
_cell.length_b   1.000
_cell.length_c   1.000
_cell.angle_alpha   90.00
_cell.angle_beta   90.00
_cell.angle_gamma   90.00
#
_symmetry.space_group_name_H-M   'P 1'
#
loop_
_entity.id
_entity.type
_entity.pdbx_description
1 polymer ?
#
loop_
_entity_poly.entity_id
_entity_poly.type
_entity_poly.pdbx_seq_one_letter_code
_entity_poly.pdbx_strand_id
1 'polypeptide(L)'
;MAEASKYKKLTPIDHVLIRPEMYVGSVDTSSSSMFVFDHEKGRMVWESLKVNHGLLKIVDEILLNASDNIANKGGRMTYIRVHITEAGEITIENDGAGIPIVRSKEHKLYIPEMVFGHLLTSSNYDDTSQNAVAGRHGYGAKLTNILSHRFSVCCRTKGKEFHMSWHDHMRRATAPRVSNVDPKEKNLTRVKFLPDYERFGLDANKISHDMKRVLHKRIMDLAAMFPSIEISLNGVPFAFKSFADYAMLYSSPSSSGEMPPAPFVYESRNGAIAFIPSLTAGTRRIFGVVNGVVTHNGGTHCNAAQEVLQSSLESVEKALKKDNKVIDTNRVLRHFMILVFLVQVQPKFDSQNKARLVSVPTMPRVPRQELMDFLLRMPFLEAHVNTVTGQLADELNKEMGAGRRMSSKSLISSITKLVDATTTRRDPRFVRTLIVTEGDSAKALAQNSLSSDQKRYTGVFPLRGKLLNVRNKNLKRLKNCKELQELFCALGLELGKIYKDAEELRYQRLLVMTDQDADGSHIKGLVINAFEALWPSLLNRNPGFISIFSTPIVKVRLRDKSTHSFFSLKEFHKWQKTHGNVSYTAKYYKGLGTSTTAEGKEYFKDMDKHTMRLVVERNDHKLLDSVFDSQEVEWRKDWMTKANAYTGEVDIDRSKKTLTVPDFVHKEMVHFALAGNARALAHAVDGLKPSQRKILWAIMRRSGNESAKVAQLSGYISEVSAFHHGEMSLQETIIKMAQNFTGGNNINLLIPEGQFGSRQQLGNDHAAARYIFTKLSSLARILFPSEDEPLLDYVTEEGQQVEPNHYVPILPLLLCNGSVGIGFGFASNIPPFHPLDVSAAVRSMINGEAAKVVVRRLVPWAVGYQGEVRRGPEGEFIAAGSYQYYVDGRVHVTEIPWTLSIEAFRDHISVLASKDVVQRIADYSGANHVDIDLELTNGAMTTYAECESELSLTQRIYINGTVFSPTGVLTPLEGDLAPVLQWHYDRRLDLYKKRRQRNLGLLEAELAREKSTLKFVTHFREGKIDIVNATDDSLAKTCSKLGMVRVDDSYDYVLRKPITFYTKTSLENLNRKISETEKRIDKLKKTAPVQMWLDELDRFDRAFEEHEKTAVATILKERRVNPPTGDVSRNLQQPRLELEEVKVSSSGGKSVPMRVRVRKYVPPPPSKRPHVGQSVGGGGGGGSVRSSAAAVVAHVKAEKKAARARSMQKMLLDVVARQVARVLPRLPWFLF
;
A
#
# COMPACT_ATOMS: atom_id res chain seq x y z
N MET A 1 -18.51 9.90 46.38
CA MET A 1 -19.71 10.05 45.54
C MET A 1 -19.27 10.09 44.09
N ALA A 2 -19.59 9.06 43.29
CA ALA A 2 -19.38 9.14 41.85
C ALA A 2 -20.30 10.24 41.30
N GLU A 3 -19.74 11.28 40.68
CA GLU A 3 -20.49 12.45 40.24
C GLU A 3 -21.62 12.06 39.27
N ALA A 4 -22.87 12.18 39.71
CA ALA A 4 -24.06 11.94 38.90
C ALA A 4 -24.11 12.83 37.63
N SER A 5 -23.34 13.93 37.61
CA SER A 5 -23.16 14.83 36.46
C SER A 5 -22.56 14.17 35.22
N LYS A 6 -21.97 12.97 35.35
CA LYS A 6 -21.45 12.18 34.22
C LYS A 6 -22.55 11.55 33.35
N TYR A 7 -23.76 11.35 33.87
CA TYR A 7 -24.87 10.75 33.13
C TYR A 7 -25.82 11.83 32.61
N LYS A 8 -25.92 11.99 31.29
CA LYS A 8 -26.77 13.01 30.64
C LYS A 8 -27.85 12.35 29.78
N LYS A 9 -29.10 12.81 29.91
CA LYS A 9 -30.20 12.48 29.01
C LYS A 9 -30.35 13.59 27.97
N LEU A 10 -30.13 13.26 26.70
CA LEU A 10 -30.22 14.22 25.59
C LEU A 10 -31.62 14.19 24.97
N THR A 11 -32.09 15.33 24.44
CA THR A 11 -33.29 15.33 23.58
C THR A 11 -32.94 14.73 22.21
N PRO A 12 -33.92 14.26 21.41
CA PRO A 12 -33.64 13.73 20.08
C PRO A 12 -32.90 14.73 19.16
N ILE A 13 -33.24 16.02 19.24
CA ILE A 13 -32.55 17.08 18.47
C ILE A 13 -31.11 17.26 18.96
N ASP A 14 -30.89 17.32 20.28
CA ASP A 14 -29.53 17.43 20.85
C ASP A 14 -28.68 16.22 20.46
N HIS A 15 -29.27 15.03 20.47
CA HIS A 15 -28.57 13.80 20.10
C HIS A 15 -28.16 13.82 18.62
N VAL A 16 -29.04 14.26 17.71
CA VAL A 16 -28.67 14.45 16.28
C VAL A 16 -27.55 15.47 16.12
N LEU A 17 -27.57 16.57 16.87
CA LEU A 17 -26.54 17.61 16.78
C LEU A 17 -25.19 17.18 17.39
N ILE A 18 -25.21 16.36 18.45
CA ILE A 18 -23.99 15.87 19.13
C ILE A 18 -23.41 14.66 18.39
N ARG A 19 -24.25 13.80 17.81
CA ARG A 19 -23.86 12.57 17.10
C ARG A 19 -24.46 12.53 15.68
N PRO A 20 -24.18 13.52 14.82
CA PRO A 20 -24.75 13.57 13.46
C PRO A 20 -24.34 12.37 12.61
N GLU A 21 -23.15 11.83 12.87
CA GLU A 21 -22.57 10.66 12.19
C GLU A 21 -23.47 9.43 12.20
N MET A 22 -24.26 9.25 13.27
CA MET A 22 -25.20 8.12 13.38
C MET A 22 -26.40 8.23 12.43
N TYR A 23 -26.72 9.44 11.96
CA TYR A 23 -27.92 9.72 11.19
C TYR A 23 -27.63 9.99 9.72
N VAL A 24 -26.58 10.77 9.43
CA VAL A 24 -26.24 11.21 8.07
C VAL A 24 -24.90 10.67 7.56
N GLY A 25 -24.19 9.87 8.37
CA GLY A 25 -22.81 9.46 8.08
C GLY A 25 -21.78 10.53 8.45
N SER A 26 -20.50 10.26 8.16
CA SER A 26 -19.39 11.12 8.58
C SER A 26 -19.61 12.58 8.17
N VAL A 27 -19.44 13.47 9.15
CA VAL A 27 -19.46 14.93 8.96
C VAL A 27 -18.08 15.51 8.66
N ASP A 28 -17.04 14.67 8.64
CA ASP A 28 -15.69 15.06 8.26
C ASP A 28 -15.53 15.04 6.74
N THR A 29 -14.78 16.01 6.24
CA THR A 29 -14.40 16.04 4.82
C THR A 29 -13.27 15.05 4.56
N SER A 30 -13.51 14.08 3.69
CA SER A 30 -12.57 13.01 3.37
C SER A 30 -12.30 12.93 1.87
N SER A 31 -11.14 12.43 1.46
CA SER A 31 -10.85 12.19 0.04
C SER A 31 -11.61 10.95 -0.43
N SER A 32 -12.48 11.10 -1.43
CA SER A 32 -13.26 10.01 -2.01
C SER A 32 -13.10 9.98 -3.52
N SER A 33 -12.74 8.82 -4.07
CA SER A 33 -12.60 8.62 -5.51
C SER A 33 -13.94 8.26 -6.14
N MET A 34 -14.43 9.07 -7.07
CA MET A 34 -15.72 8.86 -7.73
C MET A 34 -15.76 9.45 -9.15
N PHE A 35 -16.80 9.10 -9.90
CA PHE A 35 -17.06 9.74 -11.19
C PHE A 35 -17.71 11.12 -10.99
N VAL A 36 -17.15 12.11 -11.66
CA VAL A 36 -17.70 13.46 -11.79
C VAL A 36 -17.70 13.91 -13.24
N PHE A 37 -18.60 14.83 -13.56
CA PHE A 37 -18.65 15.43 -14.88
C PHE A 37 -17.57 16.51 -15.02
N ASP A 38 -16.76 16.40 -16.07
CA ASP A 38 -15.78 17.40 -16.46
C ASP A 38 -16.37 18.25 -17.59
N HIS A 39 -16.60 19.54 -17.31
CA HIS A 39 -17.20 20.47 -18.27
C HIS A 39 -16.29 20.77 -19.45
N GLU A 40 -14.96 20.74 -19.28
CA GLU A 40 -14.01 21.01 -20.36
C GLU A 40 -13.94 19.82 -21.32
N LYS A 41 -13.97 18.60 -20.77
CA LYS A 41 -13.90 17.36 -21.57
C LYS A 41 -15.27 16.88 -22.05
N GLY A 42 -16.37 17.44 -21.51
CA GLY A 42 -17.74 17.06 -21.83
C GLY A 42 -18.09 15.60 -21.48
N ARG A 43 -17.43 15.01 -20.49
CA ARG A 43 -17.55 13.58 -20.15
C ARG A 43 -17.31 13.30 -18.66
N MET A 44 -17.61 12.08 -18.24
CA MET A 44 -17.33 11.60 -16.88
C MET A 44 -15.85 11.26 -16.73
N VAL A 45 -15.26 11.73 -15.64
CA VAL A 45 -13.86 11.45 -15.26
C VAL A 45 -13.83 10.87 -13.85
N TRP A 46 -12.86 10.01 -13.60
CA TRP A 46 -12.64 9.41 -12.28
C TRP A 46 -11.54 10.16 -11.54
N GLU A 47 -11.90 10.85 -10.48
CA GLU A 47 -11.01 11.73 -9.72
C GLU A 47 -11.18 11.52 -8.22
N SER A 48 -10.14 11.83 -7.45
CA SER A 48 -10.21 11.89 -5.99
C SER A 48 -10.58 13.31 -5.57
N LEU A 49 -11.70 13.45 -4.86
CA LEU A 49 -12.28 14.74 -4.47
C LEU A 49 -12.45 14.81 -2.97
N LYS A 50 -12.39 16.01 -2.40
CA LYS A 50 -12.73 16.23 -0.98
C LYS A 50 -14.24 16.29 -0.83
N VAL A 51 -14.81 15.21 -0.31
CA VAL A 51 -16.25 15.02 -0.17
C VAL A 51 -16.64 15.01 1.30
N ASN A 52 -17.69 15.76 1.63
CA ASN A 52 -18.37 15.65 2.90
C ASN A 52 -19.65 14.82 2.70
N HIS A 53 -19.64 13.58 3.19
CA HIS A 53 -20.75 12.63 2.97
C HIS A 53 -22.01 13.02 3.75
N GLY A 54 -21.87 13.58 4.96
CA GLY A 54 -22.99 14.10 5.74
C GLY A 54 -23.71 15.24 5.04
N LEU A 55 -22.97 16.19 4.46
CA LEU A 55 -23.54 17.29 3.67
C LEU A 55 -24.23 16.78 2.40
N LEU A 56 -23.57 15.88 1.66
CA LEU A 56 -24.19 15.24 0.49
C LEU A 56 -25.51 14.56 0.87
N LYS A 57 -25.52 13.86 2.01
CA LYS A 57 -26.69 13.11 2.48
C LYS A 57 -27.88 14.01 2.79
N ILE A 58 -27.70 15.15 3.47
CA ILE A 58 -28.85 16.04 3.77
C ILE A 58 -29.45 16.64 2.49
N VAL A 59 -28.62 16.96 1.49
CA VAL A 59 -29.12 17.42 0.18
C VAL A 59 -29.85 16.29 -0.54
N ASP A 60 -29.28 15.09 -0.51
CA ASP A 60 -29.85 13.90 -1.13
C ASP A 60 -31.22 13.53 -0.55
N GLU A 61 -31.44 13.69 0.76
CA GLU A 61 -32.74 13.41 1.38
C GLU A 61 -33.86 14.30 0.83
N ILE A 62 -33.59 15.58 0.53
CA ILE A 62 -34.58 16.46 -0.08
C ILE A 62 -34.78 16.14 -1.57
N LEU A 63 -33.70 15.84 -2.30
CA LEU A 63 -33.79 15.40 -3.70
C LEU A 63 -34.60 14.11 -3.85
N LEU A 64 -34.37 13.14 -2.96
CA LEU A 64 -35.10 11.87 -2.95
C LEU A 64 -36.58 12.08 -2.67
N ASN A 65 -36.94 12.94 -1.72
CA ASN A 65 -38.34 13.27 -1.45
C ASN A 65 -39.03 13.92 -2.68
N ALA A 66 -38.33 14.78 -3.41
CA ALA A 66 -38.84 15.34 -4.67
C ALA A 66 -39.01 14.24 -5.74
N SER A 67 -38.03 13.34 -5.88
CA SER A 67 -38.10 12.25 -6.86
C SER A 67 -39.14 11.17 -6.52
N ASP A 68 -39.41 10.91 -5.24
CA ASP A 68 -40.45 9.97 -4.79
C ASP A 68 -41.84 10.44 -5.27
N ASN A 69 -42.03 11.74 -5.50
CA ASN A 69 -43.27 12.29 -6.02
C ASN A 69 -43.55 11.90 -7.48
N ILE A 70 -42.53 11.43 -8.23
CA ILE A 70 -42.67 10.91 -9.60
C ILE A 70 -43.60 9.70 -9.63
N ALA A 71 -43.51 8.83 -8.62
CA ALA A 71 -44.31 7.61 -8.53
C ALA A 71 -45.73 7.87 -7.99
N ASN A 72 -46.05 9.10 -7.60
CA ASN A 72 -47.32 9.42 -6.95
C ASN A 72 -48.47 9.53 -7.96
N LYS A 73 -49.54 8.77 -7.74
CA LYS A 73 -50.74 8.77 -8.61
C LYS A 73 -51.58 10.04 -8.48
N GLY A 74 -51.35 10.87 -7.46
CA GLY A 74 -52.11 12.08 -7.15
C GLY A 74 -51.87 13.28 -8.09
N GLY A 75 -50.93 13.18 -9.03
CA GLY A 75 -50.68 14.21 -10.05
C GLY A 75 -49.37 13.96 -10.80
N ARG A 76 -49.39 14.09 -12.14
CA ARG A 76 -48.20 13.88 -12.98
C ARG A 76 -47.17 14.98 -12.72
N MET A 77 -45.98 14.59 -12.26
CA MET A 77 -44.85 15.48 -12.11
C MET A 77 -44.22 15.78 -13.48
N THR A 78 -43.77 17.02 -13.68
CA THR A 78 -43.14 17.47 -14.93
C THR A 78 -41.73 18.01 -14.73
N TYR A 79 -41.37 18.50 -13.53
CA TYR A 79 -40.03 19.01 -13.28
C TYR A 79 -39.50 18.84 -11.84
N ILE A 80 -38.17 18.84 -11.73
CA ILE A 80 -37.42 19.13 -10.50
C ILE A 80 -36.40 20.23 -10.83
N ARG A 81 -36.42 21.31 -10.05
CA ARG A 81 -35.50 22.44 -10.17
C ARG A 81 -34.65 22.55 -8.92
N VAL A 82 -33.34 22.51 -9.10
CA VAL A 82 -32.36 22.70 -8.03
C VAL A 82 -31.66 24.03 -8.25
N HIS A 83 -31.62 24.86 -7.22
CA HIS A 83 -30.89 26.13 -7.24
C HIS A 83 -29.92 26.17 -6.06
N ILE A 84 -28.65 26.40 -6.35
CA ILE A 84 -27.57 26.53 -5.37
C ILE A 84 -26.96 27.91 -5.55
N THR A 85 -27.14 28.77 -4.54
CA THR A 85 -26.61 30.14 -4.53
C THR A 85 -25.12 30.16 -4.21
N GLU A 86 -24.44 31.27 -4.50
CA GLU A 86 -23.04 31.47 -4.10
C GLU A 86 -22.84 31.43 -2.57
N ALA A 87 -23.84 31.86 -1.82
CA ALA A 87 -23.88 31.83 -0.35
C ALA A 87 -24.15 30.43 0.23
N GLY A 88 -24.18 29.38 -0.60
CA GLY A 88 -24.40 28.00 -0.16
C GLY A 88 -25.85 27.70 0.24
N GLU A 89 -26.80 28.56 -0.05
CA GLU A 89 -28.22 28.26 0.15
C GLU A 89 -28.74 27.37 -0.98
N ILE A 90 -29.46 26.30 -0.63
CA ILE A 90 -29.95 25.28 -1.56
C ILE A 90 -31.47 25.32 -1.59
N THR A 91 -32.05 25.40 -2.78
CA THR A 91 -33.48 25.34 -3.03
C THR A 91 -33.80 24.17 -3.96
N ILE A 92 -34.71 23.31 -3.57
CA ILE A 92 -35.22 22.20 -4.38
C ILE A 92 -36.72 22.39 -4.52
N GLU A 93 -37.17 22.43 -5.76
CA GLU A 93 -38.56 22.68 -6.14
C GLU A 93 -39.05 21.59 -7.09
N ASN A 94 -40.26 21.08 -6.85
CA ASN A 94 -40.92 20.13 -7.74
C ASN A 94 -42.43 20.42 -7.83
N ASP A 95 -43.02 20.07 -8.98
CA ASP A 95 -44.47 20.02 -9.14
C ASP A 95 -45.01 18.60 -8.86
N GLY A 96 -46.18 18.25 -9.41
CA GLY A 96 -46.80 16.93 -9.26
C GLY A 96 -47.88 16.88 -8.18
N ALA A 97 -47.95 15.78 -7.44
CA ALA A 97 -48.91 15.67 -6.33
C ALA A 97 -48.54 16.66 -5.22
N GLY A 98 -49.52 17.46 -4.78
CA GLY A 98 -49.32 18.46 -3.73
C GLY A 98 -49.45 17.86 -2.31
N ILE A 99 -48.70 18.40 -1.35
CA ILE A 99 -48.84 18.03 0.08
C ILE A 99 -50.16 18.62 0.61
N PRO A 100 -51.05 17.83 1.23
CA PRO A 100 -52.35 18.34 1.70
C PRO A 100 -52.23 19.48 2.71
N ILE A 101 -52.77 20.67 2.39
CA ILE A 101 -52.79 21.82 3.31
C ILE A 101 -54.04 21.73 4.20
N VAL A 102 -54.03 20.74 5.09
CA VAL A 102 -55.09 20.48 6.07
C VAL A 102 -54.47 20.25 7.44
N ARG A 103 -55.25 20.46 8.50
CA ARG A 103 -54.81 20.11 9.86
C ARG A 103 -55.08 18.63 10.14
N SER A 104 -54.12 17.94 10.72
CA SER A 104 -54.27 16.56 11.20
C SER A 104 -55.34 16.50 12.29
N LYS A 105 -56.23 15.49 12.21
CA LYS A 105 -57.32 15.30 13.19
C LYS A 105 -56.77 15.02 14.60
N GLU A 106 -55.68 14.26 14.68
CA GLU A 106 -55.04 13.82 15.92
C GLU A 106 -54.10 14.88 16.50
N HIS A 107 -53.12 15.32 15.71
CA HIS A 107 -52.05 16.19 16.21
C HIS A 107 -52.35 17.70 16.09
N LYS A 108 -53.45 18.09 15.43
CA LYS A 108 -53.89 19.49 15.20
C LYS A 108 -52.91 20.41 14.45
N LEU A 109 -51.76 19.89 14.00
CA LEU A 109 -50.78 20.56 13.15
C LEU A 109 -51.17 20.49 11.67
N TYR A 110 -50.69 21.42 10.84
CA TYR A 110 -50.81 21.26 9.38
C TYR A 110 -49.96 20.07 8.90
N ILE A 111 -50.39 19.34 7.87
CA ILE A 111 -49.59 18.21 7.36
C ILE A 111 -48.18 18.65 6.92
N PRO A 112 -47.96 19.75 6.16
CA PRO A 112 -46.62 20.25 5.86
C PRO A 112 -45.76 20.52 7.12
N GLU A 113 -46.34 21.15 8.14
CA GLU A 113 -45.69 21.39 9.43
C GLU A 113 -45.27 20.08 10.09
N MET A 114 -46.17 19.09 10.11
CA MET A 114 -45.92 17.78 10.69
C MET A 114 -44.79 17.02 9.98
N VAL A 115 -44.78 16.98 8.65
CA VAL A 115 -43.81 16.17 7.89
C VAL A 115 -42.41 16.79 7.80
N PHE A 116 -42.28 18.11 7.97
CA PHE A 116 -41.00 18.83 7.90
C PHE A 116 -40.46 19.32 9.26
N GLY A 117 -41.33 19.46 10.28
CA GLY A 117 -40.97 20.00 11.59
C GLY A 117 -40.92 18.99 12.73
N HIS A 118 -41.43 17.75 12.54
CA HIS A 118 -41.49 16.74 13.59
C HIS A 118 -40.82 15.43 13.15
N LEU A 119 -39.90 14.91 13.97
CA LEU A 119 -39.24 13.61 13.74
C LEU A 119 -40.27 12.46 13.77
N LEU A 120 -39.93 11.32 13.17
CA LEU A 120 -40.77 10.10 13.15
C LEU A 120 -42.12 10.28 12.41
N THR A 121 -42.11 11.09 11.34
CA THR A 121 -43.29 11.33 10.50
C THR A 121 -43.01 10.89 9.06
N SER A 122 -43.88 10.03 8.51
CA SER A 122 -43.76 9.44 7.17
C SER A 122 -45.14 9.03 6.65
N SER A 123 -45.33 9.07 5.33
CA SER A 123 -46.50 8.48 4.66
C SER A 123 -46.36 6.98 4.40
N ASN A 124 -45.17 6.40 4.65
CA ASN A 124 -44.80 5.04 4.22
C ASN A 124 -44.63 4.07 5.41
N TYR A 125 -45.46 4.20 6.46
CA TYR A 125 -45.47 3.28 7.61
C TYR A 125 -46.38 2.04 7.39
N ASP A 126 -47.23 2.05 6.36
CA ASP A 126 -48.05 0.91 5.98
C ASP A 126 -47.34 0.01 4.95
N ASP A 127 -46.72 -1.05 5.46
CA ASP A 127 -45.96 -2.04 4.68
C ASP A 127 -46.83 -2.92 3.75
N THR A 128 -48.17 -2.80 3.81
CA THR A 128 -49.08 -3.56 2.92
C THR A 128 -49.18 -2.96 1.51
N SER A 129 -48.71 -1.72 1.30
CA SER A 129 -48.78 -1.03 0.01
C SER A 129 -47.58 -1.35 -0.92
N GLN A 130 -47.86 -1.70 -2.19
CA GLN A 130 -46.84 -2.01 -3.21
C GLN A 130 -46.23 -0.75 -3.85
N ASN A 131 -45.59 0.12 -3.06
CA ASN A 131 -45.00 1.36 -3.57
C ASN A 131 -43.48 1.23 -3.85
N ALA A 132 -43.00 1.85 -4.94
CA ALA A 132 -41.61 1.85 -5.38
C ALA A 132 -40.81 3.08 -4.87
N VAL A 133 -41.13 3.58 -3.67
CA VAL A 133 -40.56 4.80 -3.07
C VAL A 133 -39.34 4.50 -2.19
N ALA A 134 -38.41 5.46 -2.10
CA ALA A 134 -37.16 5.32 -1.35
C ALA A 134 -37.27 5.75 0.13
N GLY A 135 -38.18 6.66 0.49
CA GLY A 135 -38.39 7.11 1.88
C GLY A 135 -39.16 6.08 2.73
N ARG A 136 -38.63 5.66 3.89
CA ARG A 136 -39.30 4.68 4.77
C ARG A 136 -39.38 5.10 6.24
N HIS A 137 -38.27 5.58 6.80
CA HIS A 137 -38.12 5.72 8.25
C HIS A 137 -38.60 7.06 8.83
N GLY A 138 -38.99 8.04 7.99
CA GLY A 138 -39.56 9.31 8.46
C GLY A 138 -38.56 10.30 9.07
N TYR A 139 -37.28 10.23 8.72
CA TYR A 139 -36.22 11.11 9.25
C TYR A 139 -35.68 12.16 8.25
N GLY A 140 -35.59 11.85 6.95
CA GLY A 140 -34.76 12.58 5.98
C GLY A 140 -34.90 14.11 5.96
N ALA A 141 -36.10 14.62 5.71
CA ALA A 141 -36.31 16.07 5.64
C ALA A 141 -36.06 16.79 6.98
N LYS A 142 -36.31 16.10 8.10
CA LYS A 142 -36.08 16.65 9.45
C LYS A 142 -34.60 16.69 9.79
N LEU A 143 -33.81 15.69 9.38
CA LEU A 143 -32.35 15.72 9.55
C LEU A 143 -31.75 16.91 8.81
N THR A 144 -32.24 17.21 7.62
CA THR A 144 -31.86 18.41 6.87
C THR A 144 -32.22 19.68 7.62
N ASN A 145 -33.43 19.75 8.19
CA ASN A 145 -33.89 20.89 9.00
C ASN A 145 -33.04 21.09 10.28
N ILE A 146 -32.77 20.01 11.02
CA ILE A 146 -31.93 20.04 12.23
C ILE A 146 -30.49 20.48 11.91
N LEU A 147 -29.91 20.00 10.81
CA LEU A 147 -28.54 20.31 10.41
C LEU A 147 -28.42 21.58 9.55
N SER A 148 -29.44 22.44 9.58
CA SER A 148 -29.47 23.73 8.88
C SER A 148 -29.66 24.89 9.86
N HIS A 149 -29.08 26.05 9.56
CA HIS A 149 -29.37 27.30 10.29
C HIS A 149 -30.78 27.82 9.97
N ARG A 150 -31.21 27.66 8.71
CA ARG A 150 -32.51 28.09 8.20
C ARG A 150 -33.09 27.00 7.31
N PHE A 151 -34.36 26.70 7.48
CA PHE A 151 -35.11 25.75 6.66
C PHE A 151 -36.50 26.30 6.41
N SER A 152 -36.97 26.32 5.17
CA SER A 152 -38.26 26.90 4.81
C SER A 152 -38.96 26.06 3.76
N VAL A 153 -40.29 25.98 3.90
CA VAL A 153 -41.14 25.17 3.03
C VAL A 153 -42.28 26.04 2.52
N CYS A 154 -42.47 25.99 1.20
CA CYS A 154 -43.61 26.53 0.49
C CYS A 154 -44.33 25.38 -0.22
N CYS A 155 -45.59 25.12 0.15
CA CYS A 155 -46.42 24.10 -0.49
C CYS A 155 -47.65 24.76 -1.10
N ARG A 156 -47.99 24.39 -2.34
CA ARG A 156 -49.22 24.80 -3.00
C ARG A 156 -50.03 23.57 -3.39
N THR A 157 -51.27 23.50 -2.91
CA THR A 157 -52.15 22.35 -3.15
C THR A 157 -53.61 22.80 -3.15
N LYS A 158 -54.33 22.51 -4.25
CA LYS A 158 -55.79 22.76 -4.39
C LYS A 158 -56.21 24.21 -4.02
N GLY A 159 -55.58 25.22 -4.63
CA GLY A 159 -55.93 26.64 -4.44
C GLY A 159 -55.53 27.24 -3.09
N LYS A 160 -54.70 26.54 -2.30
CA LYS A 160 -54.09 27.06 -1.06
C LYS A 160 -52.59 27.02 -1.15
N GLU A 161 -51.94 27.98 -0.51
CA GLU A 161 -50.49 28.06 -0.37
C GLU A 161 -50.11 28.14 1.11
N PHE A 162 -49.15 27.32 1.52
CA PHE A 162 -48.65 27.18 2.88
C PHE A 162 -47.19 27.63 2.92
N HIS A 163 -46.84 28.48 3.88
CA HIS A 163 -45.48 28.92 4.15
C HIS A 163 -45.12 28.74 5.62
N MET A 164 -43.97 28.12 5.88
CA MET A 164 -43.40 28.00 7.23
C MET A 164 -41.88 27.94 7.15
N SER A 165 -41.21 28.58 8.11
CA SER A 165 -39.76 28.57 8.26
C SER A 165 -39.35 28.15 9.66
N TRP A 166 -38.30 27.35 9.74
CA TRP A 166 -37.60 26.95 10.95
C TRP A 166 -36.22 27.60 10.98
N HIS A 167 -35.78 27.92 12.18
CA HIS A 167 -34.47 28.46 12.46
C HIS A 167 -33.87 27.77 13.68
N ASP A 168 -32.55 27.89 13.82
CA ASP A 168 -31.82 27.41 14.99
C ASP A 168 -32.03 25.89 15.19
N HIS A 169 -31.66 25.10 14.17
CA HIS A 169 -31.68 23.64 14.23
C HIS A 169 -33.06 23.05 14.52
N MET A 170 -34.10 23.58 13.87
CA MET A 170 -35.51 23.19 14.04
C MET A 170 -36.12 23.53 15.42
N ARG A 171 -35.41 24.26 16.30
CA ARG A 171 -35.90 24.60 17.65
C ARG A 171 -36.95 25.70 17.66
N ARG A 172 -36.90 26.59 16.67
CA ARG A 172 -37.79 27.73 16.57
C ARG A 172 -38.42 27.75 15.19
N ALA A 173 -39.70 28.06 15.13
CA ALA A 173 -40.48 28.07 13.89
C ALA A 173 -41.40 29.28 13.81
N THR A 174 -41.60 29.81 12.61
CA THR A 174 -42.60 30.83 12.33
C THR A 174 -44.00 30.21 12.40
N ALA A 175 -45.02 31.00 12.76
CA ALA A 175 -46.40 30.54 12.65
C ALA A 175 -46.73 30.12 11.19
N PRO A 176 -47.48 29.03 10.97
CA PRO A 176 -47.85 28.58 9.63
C PRO A 176 -48.75 29.62 8.96
N ARG A 177 -48.34 30.12 7.79
CA ARG A 177 -49.12 31.06 6.99
C ARG A 177 -49.83 30.31 5.87
N VAL A 178 -51.15 30.41 5.83
CA VAL A 178 -51.97 29.82 4.76
C VAL A 178 -52.73 30.92 4.04
N SER A 179 -52.49 31.06 2.74
CA SER A 179 -53.20 31.98 1.85
C SER A 179 -53.99 31.20 0.78
N ASN A 180 -55.02 31.83 0.24
CA ASN A 180 -55.69 31.33 -0.96
C ASN A 180 -54.93 31.83 -2.20
N VAL A 181 -54.81 30.97 -3.20
CA VAL A 181 -54.22 31.26 -4.52
C VAL A 181 -55.21 30.82 -5.61
N ASP A 182 -55.02 31.29 -6.84
CA ASP A 182 -55.89 30.89 -7.96
C ASP A 182 -55.91 29.36 -8.07
N PRO A 183 -57.10 28.70 -8.03
CA PRO A 183 -57.22 27.26 -8.19
C PRO A 183 -56.59 26.69 -9.47
N LYS A 184 -56.34 27.53 -10.48
CA LYS A 184 -55.64 27.18 -11.73
C LYS A 184 -54.12 27.06 -11.58
N GLU A 185 -53.55 27.60 -10.51
CA GLU A 185 -52.11 27.46 -10.25
C GLU A 185 -51.74 26.00 -9.95
N LYS A 186 -50.66 25.54 -10.58
CA LYS A 186 -50.17 24.16 -10.40
C LYS A 186 -49.72 23.92 -8.97
N ASN A 187 -49.88 22.69 -8.51
CA ASN A 187 -49.30 22.26 -7.24
C ASN A 187 -47.78 22.44 -7.24
N LEU A 188 -47.23 22.75 -6.07
CA LEU A 188 -45.82 23.07 -5.89
C LEU A 188 -45.35 22.58 -4.53
N THR A 189 -44.16 22.01 -4.46
CA THR A 189 -43.42 21.88 -3.20
C THR A 189 -42.04 22.48 -3.40
N ARG A 190 -41.70 23.48 -2.60
CA ARG A 190 -40.39 24.14 -2.59
C ARG A 190 -39.80 24.06 -1.19
N VAL A 191 -38.64 23.43 -1.09
CA VAL A 191 -37.85 23.34 0.14
C VAL A 191 -36.59 24.17 -0.06
N LYS A 192 -36.33 25.09 0.86
CA LYS A 192 -35.20 26.00 0.81
C LYS A 192 -34.47 26.00 2.15
N PHE A 193 -33.17 25.70 2.14
CA PHE A 193 -32.39 25.52 3.35
C PHE A 193 -30.95 26.01 3.23
N LEU A 194 -30.39 26.45 4.35
CA LEU A 194 -28.99 26.84 4.52
C LEU A 194 -28.34 25.88 5.52
N PRO A 195 -27.55 24.89 5.06
CA PRO A 195 -26.82 23.98 5.93
C PRO A 195 -25.94 24.71 6.94
N ASP A 196 -25.77 24.12 8.12
CA ASP A 196 -24.75 24.55 9.08
C ASP A 196 -23.39 24.03 8.61
N TYR A 197 -22.75 24.79 7.71
CA TYR A 197 -21.46 24.43 7.09
C TYR A 197 -20.33 24.25 8.12
N GLU A 198 -20.37 24.98 9.23
CA GLU A 198 -19.36 24.89 10.29
C GLU A 198 -19.39 23.49 10.95
N ARG A 199 -20.58 22.93 11.15
CA ARG A 199 -20.72 21.53 11.64
C ARG A 199 -20.19 20.47 10.69
N PHE A 200 -20.05 20.80 9.40
CA PHE A 200 -19.45 19.95 8.38
C PHE A 200 -17.95 20.25 8.17
N GLY A 201 -17.35 21.09 9.04
CA GLY A 201 -15.93 21.46 8.95
C GLY A 201 -15.58 22.28 7.72
N LEU A 202 -16.55 23.03 7.17
CA LEU A 202 -16.41 23.89 6.01
C LEU A 202 -16.46 25.38 6.44
N ASP A 203 -15.80 26.25 5.66
CA ASP A 203 -15.83 27.70 5.89
C ASP A 203 -17.27 28.23 5.85
N ALA A 204 -17.58 29.19 6.73
CA ALA A 204 -18.93 29.75 6.88
C ALA A 204 -19.52 30.21 5.53
N ASN A 205 -20.71 29.68 5.20
CA ASN A 205 -21.53 30.01 4.04
C ASN A 205 -20.94 29.72 2.64
N LYS A 206 -20.03 28.74 2.50
CA LYS A 206 -19.53 28.33 1.17
C LYS A 206 -19.46 26.82 0.98
N ILE A 207 -20.09 26.34 -0.09
CA ILE A 207 -19.88 24.98 -0.62
C ILE A 207 -18.54 24.95 -1.36
N SER A 208 -17.68 23.99 -1.01
CA SER A 208 -16.40 23.79 -1.70
C SER A 208 -16.60 23.48 -3.19
N HIS A 209 -15.59 23.78 -4.02
CA HIS A 209 -15.64 23.50 -5.45
C HIS A 209 -15.89 22.00 -5.74
N ASP A 210 -15.19 21.12 -5.02
CA ASP A 210 -15.37 19.67 -5.11
C ASP A 210 -16.81 19.25 -4.80
N MET A 211 -17.42 19.79 -3.74
CA MET A 211 -18.80 19.48 -3.39
C MET A 211 -19.79 19.95 -4.45
N LYS A 212 -19.55 21.08 -5.12
CA LYS A 212 -20.38 21.52 -6.26
C LYS A 212 -20.32 20.52 -7.41
N ARG A 213 -19.14 19.99 -7.74
CA ARG A 213 -18.97 18.95 -8.79
C ARG A 213 -19.68 17.65 -8.43
N VAL A 214 -19.60 17.24 -7.16
CA VAL A 214 -20.30 16.05 -6.64
C VAL A 214 -21.82 16.23 -6.73
N LEU A 215 -22.35 17.37 -6.28
CA LEU A 215 -23.78 17.68 -6.36
C LEU A 215 -24.27 17.78 -7.80
N HIS A 216 -23.51 18.41 -8.69
CA HIS A 216 -23.81 18.47 -10.12
C HIS A 216 -23.99 17.06 -10.70
N LYS A 217 -23.00 16.18 -10.47
CA LYS A 217 -23.07 14.78 -10.91
C LYS A 217 -24.25 14.03 -10.28
N ARG A 218 -24.56 14.27 -9.01
CA ARG A 218 -25.67 13.63 -8.31
C ARG A 218 -27.04 13.99 -8.90
N ILE A 219 -27.25 15.25 -9.27
CA ILE A 219 -28.49 15.72 -9.90
C ILE A 219 -28.58 15.20 -11.33
N MET A 220 -27.44 15.14 -12.03
CA MET A 220 -27.33 14.52 -13.35
C MET A 220 -27.69 13.03 -13.33
N ASP A 221 -27.30 12.27 -12.30
CA ASP A 221 -27.74 10.88 -12.09
C ASP A 221 -29.28 10.79 -12.02
N LEU A 222 -29.95 11.72 -11.33
CA LEU A 222 -31.43 11.75 -11.26
C LEU A 222 -32.05 12.03 -12.62
N ALA A 223 -31.49 12.99 -13.37
CA ALA A 223 -31.94 13.32 -14.71
C ALA A 223 -31.86 12.11 -15.66
N ALA A 224 -30.77 11.34 -15.57
CA ALA A 224 -30.59 10.12 -16.36
C ALA A 224 -31.56 8.99 -15.97
N MET A 225 -31.97 8.92 -14.70
CA MET A 225 -32.94 7.93 -14.24
C MET A 225 -34.37 8.25 -14.66
N PHE A 226 -34.72 9.54 -14.74
CA PHE A 226 -36.07 10.01 -15.02
C PHE A 226 -36.09 10.93 -16.26
N PRO A 227 -35.80 10.43 -17.47
CA PRO A 227 -35.71 11.25 -18.68
C PRO A 227 -37.07 11.84 -19.12
N SER A 228 -38.18 11.40 -18.52
CA SER A 228 -39.54 11.87 -18.84
C SER A 228 -39.93 13.18 -18.15
N ILE A 229 -39.08 13.71 -17.27
CA ILE A 229 -39.29 14.98 -16.55
C ILE A 229 -38.09 15.91 -16.74
N GLU A 230 -38.32 17.21 -16.66
CA GLU A 230 -37.26 18.21 -16.72
C GLU A 230 -36.53 18.30 -15.37
N ILE A 231 -35.26 17.92 -15.32
CA ILE A 231 -34.40 18.14 -14.15
C ILE A 231 -33.36 19.19 -14.50
N SER A 232 -33.26 20.25 -13.70
CA SER A 232 -32.33 21.37 -13.94
C SER A 232 -31.57 21.79 -12.69
N LEU A 233 -30.36 22.31 -12.92
CA LEU A 233 -29.52 22.93 -11.90
C LEU A 233 -29.23 24.38 -12.29
N ASN A 234 -29.53 25.33 -11.41
CA ASN A 234 -29.33 26.77 -11.62
C ASN A 234 -29.95 27.29 -12.93
N GLY A 235 -31.11 26.75 -13.30
CA GLY A 235 -31.84 27.14 -14.52
C GLY A 235 -31.37 26.44 -15.80
N VAL A 236 -30.35 25.58 -15.73
CA VAL A 236 -29.84 24.80 -16.87
C VAL A 236 -30.38 23.36 -16.79
N PRO A 237 -31.21 22.91 -17.76
CA PRO A 237 -31.74 21.55 -17.78
C PRO A 237 -30.71 20.53 -18.26
N PHE A 238 -30.71 19.33 -17.65
CA PHE A 238 -29.94 18.18 -18.14
C PHE A 238 -30.70 17.50 -19.29
N ALA A 239 -30.14 17.56 -20.50
CA ALA A 239 -30.83 17.11 -21.72
C ALA A 239 -30.50 15.65 -22.10
N PHE A 240 -30.87 14.67 -21.26
CA PHE A 240 -30.80 13.24 -21.63
C PHE A 240 -32.11 12.80 -22.30
N LYS A 241 -32.04 12.31 -23.53
CA LYS A 241 -33.21 11.73 -24.22
C LYS A 241 -33.38 10.25 -23.89
N SER A 242 -32.27 9.57 -23.59
CA SER A 242 -32.21 8.17 -23.19
C SER A 242 -31.09 7.92 -22.18
N PHE A 243 -31.13 6.77 -21.51
CA PHE A 243 -30.02 6.30 -20.67
C PHE A 243 -28.76 6.05 -21.49
N ALA A 244 -28.87 5.80 -22.80
CA ALA A 244 -27.73 5.66 -23.69
C ALA A 244 -26.92 6.96 -23.81
N ASP A 245 -27.59 8.11 -23.85
CA ASP A 245 -26.92 9.42 -23.86
C ASP A 245 -26.06 9.60 -22.60
N TYR A 246 -26.58 9.14 -21.44
CA TYR A 246 -25.86 9.18 -20.17
C TYR A 246 -24.69 8.19 -20.14
N ALA A 247 -24.90 6.95 -20.60
CA ALA A 247 -23.88 5.92 -20.64
C ALA A 247 -22.68 6.30 -21.53
N MET A 248 -22.93 7.01 -22.63
CA MET A 248 -21.88 7.51 -23.52
C MET A 248 -20.90 8.46 -22.84
N LEU A 249 -21.32 9.19 -21.81
CA LEU A 249 -20.43 10.12 -21.09
C LEU A 249 -19.32 9.39 -20.33
N TYR A 250 -19.45 8.09 -20.10
CA TYR A 250 -18.44 7.27 -19.45
C TYR A 250 -17.42 6.65 -20.43
N SER A 251 -17.65 6.78 -21.74
CA SER A 251 -16.70 6.33 -22.76
C SER A 251 -15.49 7.28 -22.78
N SER A 252 -14.30 6.73 -22.49
CA SER A 252 -13.04 7.48 -22.51
C SER A 252 -12.13 6.99 -23.63
N PRO A 253 -11.44 7.89 -24.35
CA PRO A 253 -10.46 7.53 -25.36
C PRO A 253 -9.24 6.86 -24.74
N SER A 254 -8.55 6.04 -25.53
CA SER A 254 -7.25 5.48 -25.18
C SER A 254 -6.17 6.57 -25.12
N SER A 255 -4.96 6.20 -24.65
CA SER A 255 -3.77 7.07 -24.71
C SER A 255 -3.39 7.49 -26.14
N SER A 256 -3.81 6.73 -27.15
CA SER A 256 -3.65 7.06 -28.58
C SER A 256 -4.78 7.93 -29.15
N GLY A 257 -5.78 8.31 -28.33
CA GLY A 257 -6.91 9.14 -28.75
C GLY A 257 -8.06 8.38 -29.41
N GLU A 258 -7.99 7.05 -29.51
CA GLU A 258 -9.04 6.23 -30.12
C GLU A 258 -10.22 6.04 -29.16
N MET A 259 -11.44 6.20 -29.66
CA MET A 259 -12.66 5.96 -28.88
C MET A 259 -13.04 4.47 -28.90
N PRO A 260 -13.46 3.90 -27.76
CA PRO A 260 -14.01 2.54 -27.74
C PRO A 260 -15.35 2.48 -28.49
N PRO A 261 -15.82 1.28 -28.86
CA PRO A 261 -17.18 1.09 -29.38
C PRO A 261 -18.25 1.69 -28.46
N ALA A 262 -19.42 2.01 -29.01
CA ALA A 262 -20.53 2.54 -28.24
C ALA A 262 -20.95 1.57 -27.11
N PRO A 263 -21.40 2.06 -25.94
CA PRO A 263 -21.90 1.20 -24.87
C PRO A 263 -23.06 0.31 -25.33
N PHE A 264 -23.11 -0.93 -24.85
CA PHE A 264 -24.33 -1.73 -24.95
C PHE A 264 -25.31 -1.25 -23.89
N VAL A 265 -26.53 -0.90 -24.29
CA VAL A 265 -27.55 -0.36 -23.39
C VAL A 265 -28.85 -1.13 -23.57
N TYR A 266 -29.44 -1.55 -22.47
CA TYR A 266 -30.77 -2.15 -22.45
C TYR A 266 -31.66 -1.45 -21.43
N GLU A 267 -32.79 -0.92 -21.90
CA GLU A 267 -33.79 -0.21 -21.10
C GLU A 267 -35.10 -1.00 -21.01
N SER A 268 -35.74 -0.95 -19.85
CA SER A 268 -37.03 -1.58 -19.59
C SER A 268 -37.81 -0.81 -18.53
N ARG A 269 -39.07 -1.21 -18.28
CA ARG A 269 -39.88 -0.64 -17.18
C ARG A 269 -39.26 -0.88 -15.79
N ASN A 270 -38.41 -1.89 -15.64
CA ASN A 270 -37.76 -2.23 -14.36
C ASN A 270 -36.42 -1.49 -14.18
N GLY A 271 -36.01 -0.68 -15.15
CA GLY A 271 -34.74 0.03 -15.15
C GLY A 271 -33.89 -0.24 -16.39
N ALA A 272 -32.64 0.20 -16.34
CA ALA A 272 -31.67 0.16 -17.42
C ALA A 272 -30.31 -0.39 -16.98
N ILE A 273 -29.62 -1.04 -17.91
CA ILE A 273 -28.26 -1.56 -17.72
C ILE A 273 -27.40 -1.15 -18.91
N ALA A 274 -26.17 -0.72 -18.64
CA ALA A 274 -25.19 -0.42 -19.67
C ALA A 274 -23.85 -1.11 -19.41
N PHE A 275 -23.27 -1.69 -20.45
CA PHE A 275 -21.91 -2.22 -20.48
C PHE A 275 -21.04 -1.30 -21.36
N ILE A 276 -20.17 -0.54 -20.72
CA ILE A 276 -19.32 0.47 -21.36
C ILE A 276 -17.93 -0.14 -21.61
N PRO A 277 -17.53 -0.34 -22.86
CA PRO A 277 -16.20 -0.86 -23.18
C PRO A 277 -15.11 0.21 -23.02
N SER A 278 -13.92 -0.24 -22.68
CA SER A 278 -12.67 0.52 -22.65
C SER A 278 -11.62 -0.22 -23.46
N LEU A 279 -10.87 0.48 -24.32
CA LEU A 279 -9.78 -0.14 -25.09
C LEU A 279 -8.62 -0.58 -24.18
N THR A 280 -8.48 0.05 -23.01
CA THR A 280 -7.43 -0.27 -22.03
C THR A 280 -8.05 -1.01 -20.85
N ALA A 281 -7.44 -2.12 -20.44
CA ALA A 281 -7.87 -2.86 -19.25
C ALA A 281 -7.68 -1.96 -18.01
N GLY A 282 -8.71 -1.85 -17.18
CA GLY A 282 -8.69 -1.01 -15.99
C GLY A 282 -9.27 -1.71 -14.77
N THR A 283 -9.30 -0.99 -13.64
CA THR A 283 -10.04 -1.44 -12.47
C THR A 283 -11.51 -1.59 -12.82
N ARG A 284 -12.10 -2.74 -12.48
CA ARG A 284 -13.52 -2.98 -12.70
C ARG A 284 -14.34 -1.99 -11.87
N ARG A 285 -15.22 -1.24 -12.51
CA ARG A 285 -16.10 -0.28 -11.86
C ARG A 285 -17.55 -0.59 -12.17
N ILE A 286 -18.37 -0.57 -11.14
CA ILE A 286 -19.82 -0.76 -11.24
C ILE A 286 -20.47 0.40 -10.52
N PHE A 287 -21.36 1.11 -11.21
CA PHE A 287 -22.13 2.21 -10.65
C PHE A 287 -23.61 1.85 -10.65
N GLY A 288 -24.21 1.88 -9.45
CA GLY A 288 -25.58 1.44 -9.22
C GLY A 288 -26.48 2.54 -8.66
N VAL A 289 -27.69 2.64 -9.19
CA VAL A 289 -28.76 3.51 -8.70
C VAL A 289 -30.06 2.70 -8.55
N VAL A 290 -30.76 2.86 -7.43
CA VAL A 290 -32.04 2.17 -7.16
C VAL A 290 -33.05 3.18 -6.65
N ASN A 291 -34.15 3.38 -7.37
CA ASN A 291 -35.20 4.37 -7.06
C ASN A 291 -34.62 5.76 -6.72
N GLY A 292 -33.69 6.23 -7.54
CA GLY A 292 -33.00 7.51 -7.35
C GLY A 292 -31.86 7.47 -6.33
N VAL A 293 -31.75 6.44 -5.48
CA VAL A 293 -30.69 6.30 -4.48
C VAL A 293 -29.41 5.77 -5.10
N VAL A 294 -28.30 6.47 -4.92
CA VAL A 294 -26.97 6.00 -5.36
C VAL A 294 -26.43 4.99 -4.35
N THR A 295 -26.20 3.75 -4.80
CA THR A 295 -25.65 2.69 -3.95
C THR A 295 -24.14 2.68 -4.02
N HIS A 296 -23.48 3.52 -3.20
CA HIS A 296 -22.02 3.70 -3.19
C HIS A 296 -21.25 2.40 -2.94
N ASN A 297 -21.82 1.47 -2.16
CA ASN A 297 -21.22 0.16 -1.85
C ASN A 297 -21.80 -0.97 -2.73
N GLY A 298 -22.49 -0.63 -3.81
CA GLY A 298 -23.11 -1.58 -4.72
C GLY A 298 -24.28 -2.34 -4.09
N GLY A 299 -24.37 -3.65 -4.30
CA GLY A 299 -25.46 -4.46 -3.78
C GLY A 299 -25.81 -5.64 -4.68
N THR A 300 -26.93 -6.28 -4.36
CA THR A 300 -27.47 -7.43 -5.09
C THR A 300 -27.71 -7.13 -6.57
N HIS A 301 -28.15 -5.91 -6.92
CA HIS A 301 -28.37 -5.46 -8.30
C HIS A 301 -27.07 -5.31 -9.09
N CYS A 302 -26.03 -4.75 -8.48
CA CYS A 302 -24.71 -4.64 -9.10
C CYS A 302 -24.13 -6.04 -9.37
N ASN A 303 -24.27 -6.96 -8.42
CA ASN A 303 -23.82 -8.34 -8.57
C ASN A 303 -24.57 -9.04 -9.72
N ALA A 304 -25.89 -8.87 -9.78
CA ALA A 304 -26.72 -9.45 -10.84
C ALA A 304 -26.39 -8.85 -12.22
N ALA A 305 -26.15 -7.54 -12.33
CA ALA A 305 -25.71 -6.89 -13.57
C ALA A 305 -24.36 -7.45 -14.05
N GLN A 306 -23.43 -7.68 -13.11
CA GLN A 306 -22.16 -8.35 -13.38
C GLN A 306 -22.35 -9.80 -13.85
N GLU A 307 -23.27 -10.54 -13.25
CA GLU A 307 -23.58 -11.92 -13.63
C GLU A 307 -24.19 -12.02 -15.03
N VAL A 308 -25.01 -11.04 -15.46
CA VAL A 308 -25.51 -10.95 -16.84
C VAL A 308 -24.37 -10.85 -17.86
N LEU A 309 -23.37 -10.00 -17.59
CA LEU A 309 -22.19 -9.88 -18.45
C LEU A 309 -21.35 -11.16 -18.44
N GLN A 310 -21.11 -11.72 -17.25
CA GLN A 310 -20.29 -12.91 -17.08
C GLN A 310 -20.92 -14.14 -17.76
N SER A 311 -22.20 -14.41 -17.53
CA SER A 311 -22.94 -15.51 -18.16
C SER A 311 -23.05 -15.38 -19.69
N SER A 312 -23.02 -14.15 -20.21
CA SER A 312 -22.97 -13.88 -21.65
C SER A 312 -21.56 -14.12 -22.21
N LEU A 313 -20.51 -13.69 -21.51
CA LEU A 313 -19.11 -14.01 -21.85
C LEU A 313 -18.83 -15.52 -21.81
N GLU A 314 -19.39 -16.26 -20.85
CA GLU A 314 -19.31 -17.73 -20.81
C GLU A 314 -19.98 -18.36 -22.05
N SER A 315 -21.06 -17.78 -22.55
CA SER A 315 -21.66 -18.21 -23.81
C SER A 315 -20.80 -17.87 -25.02
N VAL A 316 -20.19 -16.69 -25.05
CA VAL A 316 -19.22 -16.32 -26.11
C VAL A 316 -18.03 -17.28 -26.07
N GLU A 317 -17.52 -17.62 -24.88
CA GLU A 317 -16.47 -18.62 -24.70
C GLU A 317 -16.90 -20.00 -25.22
N LYS A 318 -18.12 -20.46 -24.92
CA LYS A 318 -18.67 -21.72 -25.47
C LYS A 318 -18.80 -21.68 -27.00
N ALA A 319 -19.17 -20.55 -27.58
CA ALA A 319 -19.25 -20.38 -29.03
C ALA A 319 -17.85 -20.41 -29.67
N LEU A 320 -16.90 -19.65 -29.14
CA LEU A 320 -15.52 -19.60 -29.64
C LEU A 320 -14.73 -20.89 -29.38
N LYS A 321 -15.10 -21.69 -28.37
CA LYS A 321 -14.56 -23.04 -28.16
C LYS A 321 -14.82 -23.98 -29.32
N LYS A 322 -15.92 -23.79 -30.08
CA LYS A 322 -16.17 -24.57 -31.31
C LYS A 322 -15.10 -24.31 -32.38
N ASP A 323 -14.47 -23.13 -32.33
CA ASP A 323 -13.43 -22.69 -33.26
C ASP A 323 -12.01 -22.82 -32.64
N ASN A 324 -11.83 -23.64 -31.60
CA ASN A 324 -10.56 -23.82 -30.86
C ASN A 324 -9.96 -22.53 -30.25
N LYS A 325 -10.81 -21.55 -29.92
CA LYS A 325 -10.41 -20.29 -29.29
C LYS A 325 -10.84 -20.30 -27.81
N VAL A 326 -9.91 -19.95 -26.92
CA VAL A 326 -10.20 -19.82 -25.48
C VAL A 326 -10.05 -18.36 -25.07
N ILE A 327 -11.07 -17.84 -24.39
CA ILE A 327 -11.14 -16.46 -23.94
C ILE A 327 -10.78 -16.43 -22.46
N ASP A 328 -9.87 -15.54 -22.07
CA ASP A 328 -9.72 -15.18 -20.65
C ASP A 328 -10.86 -14.23 -20.25
N THR A 329 -11.97 -14.82 -19.78
CA THR A 329 -13.19 -14.08 -19.42
C THR A 329 -12.91 -13.03 -18.33
N ASN A 330 -12.04 -13.31 -17.38
CA ASN A 330 -11.65 -12.37 -16.31
C ASN A 330 -10.86 -11.17 -16.84
N ARG A 331 -10.00 -11.34 -17.85
CA ARG A 331 -9.35 -10.20 -18.53
C ARG A 331 -10.34 -9.38 -19.33
N VAL A 332 -11.23 -10.01 -20.09
CA VAL A 332 -12.24 -9.31 -20.88
C VAL A 332 -13.18 -8.50 -19.99
N LEU A 333 -13.57 -9.03 -18.82
CA LEU A 333 -14.38 -8.30 -17.83
C LEU A 333 -13.72 -6.99 -17.36
N ARG A 334 -12.38 -6.89 -17.33
CA ARG A 334 -11.64 -5.67 -16.93
C ARG A 334 -11.70 -4.54 -17.97
N HIS A 335 -12.20 -4.83 -19.17
CA HIS A 335 -12.46 -3.81 -20.19
C HIS A 335 -13.84 -3.17 -20.05
N PHE A 336 -14.67 -3.63 -19.12
CA PHE A 336 -16.03 -3.13 -18.98
C PHE A 336 -16.25 -2.37 -17.67
N MET A 337 -16.88 -1.21 -17.82
CA MET A 337 -17.60 -0.55 -16.74
C MET A 337 -19.09 -0.89 -16.85
N ILE A 338 -19.75 -1.08 -15.71
CA ILE A 338 -21.18 -1.43 -15.66
C ILE A 338 -21.95 -0.29 -15.01
N LEU A 339 -22.99 0.21 -15.69
CA LEU A 339 -24.02 1.06 -15.09
C LEU A 339 -25.28 0.23 -14.90
N VAL A 340 -25.91 0.35 -13.73
CA VAL A 340 -27.20 -0.32 -13.46
C VAL A 340 -28.13 0.62 -12.69
N PHE A 341 -29.23 0.99 -13.33
CA PHE A 341 -30.27 1.86 -12.77
C PHE A 341 -31.54 1.03 -12.65
N LEU A 342 -32.04 0.81 -11.43
CA LEU A 342 -33.22 -0.04 -11.20
C LEU A 342 -34.39 0.73 -10.61
N VAL A 343 -35.58 0.36 -11.07
CA VAL A 343 -36.85 0.66 -10.42
C VAL A 343 -37.29 -0.59 -9.66
N GLN A 344 -37.16 -0.56 -8.34
CA GLN A 344 -37.39 -1.71 -7.46
C GLN A 344 -38.63 -1.49 -6.59
N VAL A 345 -39.52 -2.47 -6.53
CA VAL A 345 -40.62 -2.47 -5.56
C VAL A 345 -40.04 -2.92 -4.21
N GLN A 346 -40.36 -2.16 -3.17
CA GLN A 346 -39.94 -2.39 -1.80
C GLN A 346 -38.41 -2.66 -1.57
N PRO A 347 -37.50 -1.76 -2.01
CA PRO A 347 -36.06 -1.99 -1.87
C PRO A 347 -35.64 -2.04 -0.40
N LYS A 348 -34.85 -3.06 0.00
CA LYS A 348 -34.25 -3.14 1.34
C LYS A 348 -32.76 -2.82 1.25
N PHE A 349 -32.29 -1.95 2.14
CA PHE A 349 -30.89 -1.52 2.23
C PHE A 349 -30.26 -2.00 3.55
N ASP A 350 -28.93 -2.00 3.59
CA ASP A 350 -28.12 -2.40 4.76
C ASP A 350 -28.27 -1.48 5.98
N SER A 351 -28.54 -0.20 5.74
CA SER A 351 -28.53 0.87 6.74
C SER A 351 -29.38 2.07 6.30
N GLN A 352 -29.56 3.03 7.19
CA GLN A 352 -30.23 4.32 6.90
C GLN A 352 -29.50 5.15 5.83
N ASN A 353 -28.18 4.95 5.68
CA ASN A 353 -27.40 5.61 4.64
C ASN A 353 -27.71 5.07 3.24
N LYS A 354 -28.42 3.94 3.14
CA LYS A 354 -28.84 3.28 1.89
C LYS A 354 -27.68 3.02 0.94
N ALA A 355 -26.50 2.76 1.49
CA ALA A 355 -25.26 2.61 0.72
C ALA A 355 -25.24 1.31 -0.11
N ARG A 356 -25.95 0.26 0.34
CA ARG A 356 -25.98 -1.05 -0.33
C ARG A 356 -27.39 -1.66 -0.39
N LEU A 357 -27.80 -2.13 -1.57
CA LEU A 357 -29.05 -2.91 -1.73
C LEU A 357 -28.85 -4.37 -1.24
N VAL A 358 -29.76 -4.86 -0.41
CA VAL A 358 -29.75 -6.23 0.13
C VAL A 358 -30.95 -7.08 -0.32
N SER A 359 -32.07 -6.47 -0.72
CA SER A 359 -33.21 -7.21 -1.28
C SER A 359 -32.87 -7.84 -2.64
N VAL A 360 -33.57 -8.92 -3.00
CA VAL A 360 -33.46 -9.54 -4.33
C VAL A 360 -33.91 -8.53 -5.40
N PRO A 361 -33.08 -8.21 -6.41
CA PRO A 361 -33.41 -7.22 -7.41
C PRO A 361 -34.24 -7.82 -8.55
N THR A 362 -35.17 -7.04 -9.09
CA THR A 362 -35.90 -7.39 -10.32
C THR A 362 -35.15 -6.81 -11.53
N MET A 363 -34.20 -7.57 -12.07
CA MET A 363 -33.34 -7.12 -13.17
C MET A 363 -34.08 -7.00 -14.51
N PRO A 364 -33.70 -6.04 -15.37
CA PRO A 364 -34.08 -6.02 -16.79
C PRO A 364 -33.65 -7.32 -17.48
N ARG A 365 -34.54 -7.91 -18.31
CA ARG A 365 -34.27 -9.15 -19.05
C ARG A 365 -33.47 -8.86 -20.32
N VAL A 366 -32.17 -8.66 -20.18
CA VAL A 366 -31.26 -8.39 -21.31
C VAL A 366 -31.29 -9.56 -22.32
N PRO A 367 -31.57 -9.31 -23.61
CA PRO A 367 -31.51 -10.33 -24.64
C PRO A 367 -30.09 -10.88 -24.78
N ARG A 368 -29.92 -12.17 -24.47
CA ARG A 368 -28.60 -12.81 -24.44
C ARG A 368 -27.89 -12.75 -25.80
N GLN A 369 -28.63 -12.97 -26.90
CA GLN A 369 -28.04 -13.01 -28.23
C GLN A 369 -27.50 -11.64 -28.65
N GLU A 370 -28.24 -10.55 -28.40
CA GLU A 370 -27.78 -9.19 -28.73
C GLU A 370 -26.52 -8.82 -27.94
N LEU A 371 -26.47 -9.18 -26.66
CA LEU A 371 -25.29 -8.95 -25.83
C LEU A 371 -24.09 -9.80 -26.30
N MET A 372 -24.31 -11.04 -26.72
CA MET A 372 -23.26 -11.87 -27.31
C MET A 372 -22.71 -11.27 -28.61
N ASP A 373 -23.58 -10.82 -29.51
CA ASP A 373 -23.18 -10.20 -30.77
C ASP A 373 -22.41 -8.91 -30.55
N PHE A 374 -22.79 -8.13 -29.53
CA PHE A 374 -22.03 -6.97 -29.07
C PHE A 374 -20.63 -7.36 -28.57
N LEU A 375 -20.54 -8.35 -27.68
CA LEU A 375 -19.26 -8.80 -27.12
C LEU A 375 -18.30 -9.31 -28.19
N LEU A 376 -18.81 -10.05 -29.18
CA LEU A 376 -18.02 -10.59 -30.31
C LEU A 376 -17.41 -9.50 -31.20
N ARG A 377 -17.96 -8.27 -31.20
CA ARG A 377 -17.44 -7.14 -32.00
C ARG A 377 -16.39 -6.29 -31.26
N MET A 378 -16.04 -6.64 -30.03
CA MET A 378 -15.12 -5.82 -29.23
C MET A 378 -13.67 -5.95 -29.73
N PRO A 379 -12.96 -4.84 -29.98
CA PRO A 379 -11.61 -4.86 -30.58
C PRO A 379 -10.56 -5.48 -29.66
N PHE A 380 -10.73 -5.37 -28.34
CA PHE A 380 -9.84 -6.01 -27.37
C PHE A 380 -10.13 -7.51 -27.18
N LEU A 381 -11.26 -8.01 -27.70
CA LEU A 381 -11.60 -9.42 -27.54
C LEU A 381 -10.53 -10.29 -28.19
N GLU A 382 -10.08 -9.97 -29.41
CA GLU A 382 -9.02 -10.73 -30.09
C GLU A 382 -7.69 -10.75 -29.32
N ALA A 383 -7.36 -9.67 -28.60
CA ALA A 383 -6.15 -9.60 -27.79
C ALA A 383 -6.19 -10.50 -26.54
N HIS A 384 -7.39 -10.87 -26.07
CA HIS A 384 -7.63 -11.77 -24.92
C HIS A 384 -8.22 -13.12 -25.32
N VAL A 385 -8.59 -13.25 -26.59
CA VAL A 385 -8.80 -14.51 -27.27
C VAL A 385 -7.42 -15.02 -27.57
N ASN A 386 -6.97 -15.89 -26.69
CA ASN A 386 -5.83 -16.68 -27.04
C ASN A 386 -6.33 -17.75 -28.03
N THR A 387 -5.70 -17.86 -29.20
CA THR A 387 -5.60 -19.15 -29.91
C THR A 387 -4.72 -20.07 -29.08
N VAL A 388 -5.22 -20.46 -27.91
CA VAL A 388 -4.53 -21.31 -26.95
C VAL A 388 -5.60 -22.25 -26.48
N THR A 389 -5.55 -23.50 -26.89
CA THR A 389 -4.67 -24.47 -26.23
C THR A 389 -4.00 -25.45 -27.18
N GLY A 390 -4.27 -25.40 -28.49
CA GLY A 390 -3.58 -26.23 -29.46
C GLY A 390 -2.12 -25.82 -29.60
N GLN A 391 -1.78 -24.84 -30.43
CA GLN A 391 -0.40 -24.62 -30.87
C GLN A 391 0.63 -24.30 -29.76
N LEU A 392 0.37 -23.39 -28.81
CA LEU A 392 1.33 -23.07 -27.74
C LEU A 392 1.41 -24.18 -26.68
N ALA A 393 0.28 -24.80 -26.33
CA ALA A 393 0.33 -25.95 -25.41
C ALA A 393 0.90 -27.17 -26.12
N ASP A 394 0.69 -27.36 -27.42
CA ASP A 394 1.32 -28.36 -28.28
C ASP A 394 2.83 -28.09 -28.42
N GLU A 395 3.27 -26.84 -28.57
CA GLU A 395 4.68 -26.45 -28.55
C GLU A 395 5.32 -26.75 -27.20
N LEU A 396 4.68 -26.33 -26.10
CA LEU A 396 5.15 -26.62 -24.75
C LEU A 396 5.07 -28.12 -24.43
N ASN A 397 4.03 -28.83 -24.86
CA ASN A 397 3.87 -30.27 -24.74
C ASN A 397 4.96 -30.99 -25.57
N LYS A 398 5.29 -30.51 -26.78
CA LYS A 398 6.41 -30.99 -27.60
C LYS A 398 7.77 -30.75 -26.94
N GLU A 399 7.95 -29.60 -26.29
CA GLU A 399 9.15 -29.25 -25.51
C GLU A 399 9.25 -30.08 -24.21
N MET A 400 8.11 -30.34 -23.55
CA MET A 400 7.97 -31.25 -22.39
C MET A 400 7.99 -32.74 -22.80
N GLY A 401 7.99 -33.06 -24.10
CA GLY A 401 8.13 -34.42 -24.63
C GLY A 401 6.85 -35.22 -24.84
N ALA A 402 5.66 -34.64 -24.61
CA ALA A 402 4.38 -35.25 -24.96
C ALA A 402 4.26 -35.33 -26.50
N GLY A 403 4.18 -36.56 -27.04
CA GLY A 403 4.02 -36.83 -28.47
C GLY A 403 5.29 -37.08 -29.30
N ARG A 404 6.51 -37.09 -28.72
CA ARG A 404 7.73 -37.50 -29.46
C ARG A 404 7.79 -39.03 -29.60
N ARG A 405 8.16 -39.54 -30.79
CA ARG A 405 8.58 -40.93 -31.07
C ARG A 405 9.91 -41.33 -30.38
N MET A 406 10.31 -40.63 -29.32
CA MET A 406 11.37 -41.09 -28.42
C MET A 406 10.69 -41.78 -27.24
N SER A 407 11.14 -42.99 -26.89
CA SER A 407 10.70 -43.69 -25.68
C SER A 407 10.63 -42.73 -24.49
N SER A 408 9.49 -42.63 -23.80
CA SER A 408 9.29 -41.77 -22.61
C SER A 408 10.41 -41.93 -21.57
N LYS A 409 11.15 -43.06 -21.62
CA LYS A 409 12.33 -43.35 -20.81
C LYS A 409 13.51 -42.39 -21.06
N SER A 410 13.76 -41.94 -22.30
CA SER A 410 14.88 -41.03 -22.60
C SER A 410 14.62 -39.57 -22.17
N LEU A 411 13.37 -39.13 -22.27
CA LEU A 411 12.91 -37.83 -21.79
C LEU A 411 12.96 -37.73 -20.27
N ILE A 412 12.46 -38.75 -19.56
CA ILE A 412 12.54 -38.80 -18.10
C ILE A 412 14.00 -38.87 -17.64
N SER A 413 14.87 -39.62 -18.34
CA SER A 413 16.30 -39.65 -18.02
C SER A 413 17.02 -38.32 -18.26
N SER A 414 16.44 -37.39 -19.03
CA SER A 414 17.01 -36.05 -19.23
C SER A 414 16.79 -35.11 -18.04
N ILE A 415 15.86 -35.45 -17.13
CA ILE A 415 15.60 -34.70 -15.90
C ILE A 415 16.59 -35.15 -14.83
N THR A 416 17.80 -34.57 -14.85
CA THR A 416 18.92 -35.00 -13.99
C THR A 416 18.65 -34.91 -12.48
N LYS A 417 17.73 -34.03 -12.06
CA LYS A 417 17.42 -33.82 -10.63
C LYS A 417 16.36 -34.77 -10.06
N LEU A 418 15.57 -35.42 -10.92
CA LEU A 418 14.52 -36.36 -10.52
C LEU A 418 15.12 -37.70 -10.09
N VAL A 419 14.77 -38.16 -8.89
CA VAL A 419 15.00 -39.53 -8.46
C VAL A 419 13.68 -40.27 -8.64
N ASP A 420 13.57 -41.04 -9.72
CA ASP A 420 12.31 -41.70 -10.09
C ASP A 420 12.07 -42.96 -9.24
N ALA A 421 10.79 -43.29 -9.01
CA ALA A 421 10.40 -44.53 -8.34
C ALA A 421 10.85 -45.75 -9.15
N THR A 422 11.39 -46.78 -8.48
CA THR A 422 12.07 -47.89 -9.20
C THR A 422 11.10 -48.81 -9.96
N THR A 423 9.84 -48.91 -9.51
CA THR A 423 8.81 -49.64 -10.27
C THR A 423 8.00 -48.69 -11.13
N THR A 424 7.79 -49.07 -12.38
CA THR A 424 6.78 -48.46 -13.27
C THR A 424 5.46 -49.22 -13.25
N ARG A 425 5.42 -50.43 -12.66
CA ARG A 425 4.22 -51.26 -12.56
C ARG A 425 3.26 -50.70 -11.52
N ARG A 426 1.98 -50.65 -11.86
CA ARG A 426 0.91 -50.31 -10.92
C ARG A 426 0.65 -51.49 -9.98
N ASP A 427 0.45 -51.16 -8.70
CA ASP A 427 -0.08 -52.09 -7.70
C ASP A 427 -1.24 -51.37 -7.01
N PRO A 428 -2.49 -51.89 -7.06
CA PRO A 428 -3.63 -51.27 -6.39
C PRO A 428 -3.44 -51.07 -4.88
N ARG A 429 -2.53 -51.82 -4.25
CA ARG A 429 -2.24 -51.73 -2.81
C ARG A 429 -1.33 -50.56 -2.44
N PHE A 430 -0.62 -49.96 -3.41
CA PHE A 430 0.37 -48.92 -3.15
C PHE A 430 0.16 -47.70 -4.05
N VAL A 431 -0.07 -46.54 -3.44
CA VAL A 431 -0.22 -45.26 -4.14
C VAL A 431 1.16 -44.73 -4.54
N ARG A 432 1.45 -44.62 -5.84
CA ARG A 432 2.72 -44.03 -6.29
C ARG A 432 2.75 -42.55 -5.94
N THR A 433 3.77 -42.14 -5.19
CA THR A 433 3.89 -40.80 -4.61
C THR A 433 5.14 -40.10 -5.12
N LEU A 434 5.02 -38.88 -5.63
CA LEU A 434 6.16 -38.01 -5.93
C LEU A 434 6.34 -37.03 -4.78
N ILE A 435 7.47 -37.10 -4.08
CA ILE A 435 7.83 -36.15 -3.03
C ILE A 435 8.51 -34.94 -3.68
N VAL A 436 7.89 -33.78 -3.57
CA VAL A 436 8.48 -32.51 -3.98
C VAL A 436 9.13 -31.87 -2.77
N THR A 437 10.43 -31.59 -2.85
CA THR A 437 11.26 -31.16 -1.73
C THR A 437 11.77 -29.74 -1.92
N GLU A 438 11.92 -28.99 -0.83
CA GLU A 438 12.57 -27.68 -0.82
C GLU A 438 14.10 -27.83 -0.84
N GLY A 439 14.70 -27.68 -2.03
CA GLY A 439 16.14 -27.80 -2.23
C GLY A 439 16.70 -29.22 -2.13
N ASP A 440 18.02 -29.34 -2.36
CA ASP A 440 18.72 -30.62 -2.36
C ASP A 440 18.91 -31.21 -0.95
N SER A 441 18.92 -30.37 0.10
CA SER A 441 19.02 -30.82 1.49
C SER A 441 17.81 -31.67 1.91
N ALA A 442 16.59 -31.21 1.60
CA ALA A 442 15.37 -31.96 1.88
C ALA A 442 15.27 -33.23 1.02
N LYS A 443 15.73 -33.18 -0.24
CA LYS A 443 15.85 -34.35 -1.13
C LYS A 443 16.73 -35.43 -0.51
N ALA A 444 17.91 -35.07 0.00
CA ALA A 444 18.85 -36.03 0.59
C ALA A 444 18.24 -36.74 1.80
N LEU A 445 17.53 -36.01 2.67
CA LEU A 445 16.79 -36.60 3.79
C LEU A 445 15.74 -37.60 3.29
N ALA A 446 14.87 -37.17 2.37
CA ALA A 446 13.81 -38.03 1.84
C ALA A 446 14.39 -39.31 1.21
N GLN A 447 15.39 -39.19 0.33
CA GLN A 447 15.99 -40.32 -0.37
C GLN A 447 16.68 -41.33 0.57
N ASN A 448 17.35 -40.84 1.63
CA ASN A 448 18.09 -41.69 2.56
C ASN A 448 17.20 -42.33 3.62
N SER A 449 16.03 -41.74 3.90
CA SER A 449 15.10 -42.23 4.91
C SER A 449 14.02 -43.17 4.38
N LEU A 450 13.71 -43.13 3.09
CA LEU A 450 12.81 -44.10 2.46
C LEU A 450 13.42 -45.52 2.52
N SER A 451 12.61 -46.50 2.93
CA SER A 451 12.97 -47.92 2.86
C SER A 451 13.09 -48.41 1.41
N SER A 452 13.75 -49.56 1.19
CA SER A 452 13.85 -50.16 -0.15
C SER A 452 12.48 -50.40 -0.78
N ASP A 453 11.49 -50.81 0.00
CA ASP A 453 10.12 -51.01 -0.46
C ASP A 453 9.41 -49.70 -0.80
N GLN A 454 9.59 -48.66 0.02
CA GLN A 454 9.01 -47.34 -0.25
C GLN A 454 9.59 -46.71 -1.51
N LYS A 455 10.89 -46.87 -1.77
CA LYS A 455 11.58 -46.43 -3.00
C LYS A 455 11.03 -47.08 -4.26
N ARG A 456 10.34 -48.22 -4.14
CA ARG A 456 9.65 -48.84 -5.28
C ARG A 456 8.56 -47.94 -5.83
N TYR A 457 7.75 -47.35 -4.94
CA TYR A 457 6.56 -46.57 -5.30
C TYR A 457 6.72 -45.06 -5.13
N THR A 458 7.83 -44.60 -4.54
CA THR A 458 8.04 -43.19 -4.18
C THR A 458 9.22 -42.60 -4.94
N GLY A 459 8.97 -41.50 -5.66
CA GLY A 459 9.99 -40.67 -6.30
C GLY A 459 10.28 -39.40 -5.51
N VAL A 460 11.39 -38.73 -5.79
CA VAL A 460 11.79 -37.46 -5.14
C VAL A 460 12.22 -36.43 -6.19
N PHE A 461 11.71 -35.21 -6.10
CA PHE A 461 12.01 -34.08 -6.99
C PHE A 461 12.36 -32.83 -6.16
N PRO A 462 13.59 -32.28 -6.27
CA PRO A 462 13.97 -31.06 -5.57
C PRO A 462 13.54 -29.82 -6.36
N LEU A 463 12.95 -28.85 -5.66
CA LEU A 463 12.71 -27.50 -6.17
C LEU A 463 13.96 -26.64 -5.92
N ARG A 464 14.39 -25.89 -6.93
CA ARG A 464 15.53 -24.95 -6.79
C ARG A 464 15.21 -23.70 -5.97
N GLY A 465 13.94 -23.43 -5.70
CA GLY A 465 13.49 -22.26 -4.95
C GLY A 465 11.99 -22.02 -5.10
N LYS A 466 11.56 -20.77 -4.90
CA LYS A 466 10.16 -20.35 -5.03
C LYS A 466 9.67 -20.57 -6.47
N LEU A 467 8.56 -21.29 -6.60
CA LEU A 467 7.93 -21.53 -7.91
C LEU A 467 7.42 -20.24 -8.55
N LEU A 468 7.37 -20.22 -9.87
CA LEU A 468 6.73 -19.14 -10.61
C LEU A 468 5.23 -19.10 -10.28
N ASN A 469 4.72 -17.96 -9.83
CA ASN A 469 3.28 -17.74 -9.77
C ASN A 469 2.72 -17.73 -11.21
N VAL A 470 1.94 -18.76 -11.55
CA VAL A 470 1.38 -18.98 -12.89
C VAL A 470 0.10 -18.18 -13.14
N ARG A 471 -0.59 -17.70 -12.09
CA ARG A 471 -1.80 -16.88 -12.25
C ARG A 471 -1.45 -15.52 -12.84
N ASN A 472 -2.30 -15.04 -13.74
CA ASN A 472 -2.17 -13.75 -14.44
C ASN A 472 -0.91 -13.55 -15.30
N LYS A 473 0.00 -14.53 -15.40
CA LYS A 473 1.15 -14.45 -16.30
C LYS A 473 0.83 -15.05 -17.66
N ASN A 474 1.36 -14.41 -18.71
CA ASN A 474 1.30 -14.96 -20.07
C ASN A 474 1.96 -16.35 -20.07
N LEU A 475 1.31 -17.36 -20.65
CA LEU A 475 1.85 -18.72 -20.81
C LEU A 475 3.23 -18.72 -21.50
N LYS A 476 3.57 -17.67 -22.26
CA LYS A 476 4.92 -17.42 -22.78
C LYS A 476 6.01 -17.40 -21.69
N ARG A 477 5.71 -16.95 -20.45
CA ARG A 477 6.67 -16.99 -19.33
C ARG A 477 6.88 -18.40 -18.78
N LEU A 478 5.90 -19.29 -18.92
CA LEU A 478 6.03 -20.70 -18.54
C LEU A 478 7.07 -21.41 -19.44
N LYS A 479 7.19 -21.01 -20.71
CA LYS A 479 8.21 -21.48 -21.65
C LYS A 479 9.64 -21.29 -21.15
N ASN A 480 9.89 -20.22 -20.40
CA ASN A 480 11.21 -19.93 -19.85
C ASN A 480 11.42 -20.54 -18.45
N CYS A 481 10.41 -21.21 -17.88
CA CYS A 481 10.46 -21.80 -16.55
C CYS A 481 10.70 -23.32 -16.63
N LYS A 482 11.98 -23.69 -16.81
CA LYS A 482 12.41 -25.09 -16.89
C LYS A 482 11.99 -25.92 -15.66
N GLU A 483 11.99 -25.30 -14.47
CA GLU A 483 11.63 -25.93 -13.20
C GLU A 483 10.22 -26.56 -13.22
N LEU A 484 9.23 -25.79 -13.69
CA LEU A 484 7.84 -26.23 -13.79
C LEU A 484 7.66 -27.27 -14.90
N GLN A 485 8.33 -27.08 -16.05
CA GLN A 485 8.28 -28.03 -17.16
C GLN A 485 8.82 -29.41 -16.75
N GLU A 486 9.95 -29.45 -16.05
CA GLU A 486 10.53 -30.69 -15.53
C GLU A 486 9.59 -31.36 -14.51
N LEU A 487 8.94 -30.59 -13.63
CA LEU A 487 7.98 -31.12 -12.65
C LEU A 487 6.74 -31.71 -13.34
N PHE A 488 6.17 -31.01 -14.31
CA PHE A 488 5.01 -31.48 -15.07
C PHE A 488 5.34 -32.73 -15.88
N CYS A 489 6.51 -32.75 -16.54
CA CYS A 489 7.02 -33.93 -17.23
C CYS A 489 7.22 -35.12 -16.26
N ALA A 490 7.73 -34.88 -15.05
CA ALA A 490 7.92 -35.93 -14.05
C ALA A 490 6.59 -36.57 -13.62
N LEU A 491 5.52 -35.80 -13.56
CA LEU A 491 4.16 -36.27 -13.22
C LEU A 491 3.41 -36.87 -14.42
N GLY A 492 3.82 -36.55 -15.65
CA GLY A 492 3.09 -36.89 -16.88
C GLY A 492 1.89 -35.98 -17.12
N LEU A 493 2.02 -34.71 -16.74
CA LEU A 493 0.99 -33.69 -16.94
C LEU A 493 1.15 -33.01 -18.31
N GLU A 494 0.02 -32.84 -18.99
CA GLU A 494 -0.11 -32.18 -20.27
C GLU A 494 -0.95 -30.92 -20.12
N LEU A 495 -0.46 -29.81 -20.67
CA LEU A 495 -1.18 -28.53 -20.62
C LEU A 495 -2.44 -28.63 -21.49
N GLY A 496 -3.58 -28.16 -20.97
CA GLY A 496 -4.86 -28.19 -21.66
C GLY A 496 -5.63 -29.52 -21.56
N LYS A 497 -5.01 -30.60 -21.04
CA LYS A 497 -5.69 -31.87 -20.80
C LYS A 497 -6.52 -31.83 -19.52
N ILE A 498 -7.77 -32.32 -19.58
CA ILE A 498 -8.66 -32.44 -18.43
C ILE A 498 -8.50 -33.84 -17.83
N TYR A 499 -7.84 -33.93 -16.68
CA TYR A 499 -7.69 -35.17 -15.94
C TYR A 499 -8.93 -35.41 -15.06
N LYS A 500 -9.53 -36.59 -15.19
CA LYS A 500 -10.64 -37.03 -14.33
C LYS A 500 -10.11 -37.83 -13.14
N ASP A 501 -9.20 -38.75 -13.42
CA ASP A 501 -8.63 -39.67 -12.44
C ASP A 501 -7.11 -39.49 -12.36
N ALA A 502 -6.57 -39.43 -11.14
CA ALA A 502 -5.12 -39.39 -10.91
C ALA A 502 -4.41 -40.66 -11.42
N GLU A 503 -5.18 -41.70 -11.72
CA GLU A 503 -4.70 -42.90 -12.39
C GLU A 503 -4.12 -42.60 -13.78
N GLU A 504 -4.48 -41.54 -14.49
CA GLU A 504 -3.87 -41.24 -15.79
C GLU A 504 -2.41 -40.77 -15.69
N LEU A 505 -1.95 -40.41 -14.50
CA LEU A 505 -0.64 -39.81 -14.26
C LEU A 505 0.41 -40.86 -13.86
N ARG A 506 1.70 -40.48 -13.93
CA ARG A 506 2.80 -41.34 -13.49
C ARG A 506 2.75 -41.59 -11.98
N TYR A 507 2.31 -40.58 -11.22
CA TYR A 507 2.16 -40.59 -9.77
C TYR A 507 0.73 -40.19 -9.40
N GLN A 508 0.11 -40.95 -8.49
CA GLN A 508 -1.27 -40.72 -8.03
C GLN A 508 -1.32 -39.71 -6.87
N ARG A 509 -0.17 -39.37 -6.29
CA ARG A 509 -0.05 -38.38 -5.21
C ARG A 509 1.21 -37.53 -5.35
N LEU A 510 1.06 -36.24 -5.14
CA LEU A 510 2.10 -35.25 -4.97
C LEU A 510 2.23 -34.92 -3.47
N LEU A 511 3.34 -35.30 -2.86
CA LEU A 511 3.62 -35.02 -1.45
C LEU A 511 4.60 -33.84 -1.36
N VAL A 512 4.13 -32.69 -0.88
CA VAL A 512 4.92 -31.48 -0.72
C VAL A 512 5.61 -31.52 0.64
N MET A 513 6.94 -31.56 0.61
CA MET A 513 7.81 -31.64 1.78
C MET A 513 8.75 -30.43 1.80
N THR A 514 8.33 -29.38 2.48
CA THR A 514 9.07 -28.12 2.64
C THR A 514 9.57 -27.97 4.06
N ASP A 515 10.44 -27.00 4.28
CA ASP A 515 10.81 -26.59 5.62
C ASP A 515 9.57 -26.03 6.36
N GLN A 516 9.53 -26.20 7.69
CA GLN A 516 8.37 -25.79 8.49
C GLN A 516 8.53 -24.35 8.96
N ASP A 517 8.81 -23.47 8.00
CA ASP A 517 8.95 -22.03 8.17
C ASP A 517 8.01 -21.24 7.24
N ALA A 518 8.10 -19.91 7.30
CA ALA A 518 7.25 -19.04 6.49
C ALA A 518 7.49 -19.22 4.97
N ASP A 519 8.73 -19.44 4.54
CA ASP A 519 9.04 -19.57 3.11
C ASP A 519 8.59 -20.93 2.56
N GLY A 520 8.65 -21.98 3.36
CA GLY A 520 8.03 -23.28 3.05
C GLY A 520 6.52 -23.19 2.88
N SER A 521 5.81 -22.46 3.75
CA SER A 521 4.37 -22.19 3.59
C SER A 521 4.06 -21.47 2.27
N HIS A 522 4.91 -20.54 1.84
CA HIS A 522 4.76 -19.89 0.53
C HIS A 522 4.97 -20.86 -0.64
N ILE A 523 5.96 -21.75 -0.56
CA ILE A 523 6.19 -22.80 -1.58
C ILE A 523 4.97 -23.72 -1.67
N LYS A 524 4.42 -24.19 -0.53
CA LYS A 524 3.16 -24.96 -0.51
C LYS A 524 2.05 -24.22 -1.25
N GLY A 525 1.88 -22.94 -0.95
CA GLY A 525 0.88 -22.09 -1.59
C GLY A 525 1.09 -21.94 -3.09
N LEU A 526 2.33 -21.76 -3.56
CA LEU A 526 2.65 -21.66 -4.99
C LEU A 526 2.42 -22.98 -5.74
N VAL A 527 2.71 -24.13 -5.11
CA VAL A 527 2.36 -25.45 -5.67
C VAL A 527 0.85 -25.59 -5.80
N ILE A 528 0.10 -25.35 -4.72
CA ILE A 528 -1.37 -25.43 -4.73
C ILE A 528 -1.93 -24.53 -5.83
N ASN A 529 -1.46 -23.27 -5.89
CA ASN A 529 -1.85 -22.29 -6.89
C ASN A 529 -1.53 -22.74 -8.32
N ALA A 530 -0.36 -23.35 -8.57
CA ALA A 530 0.02 -23.78 -9.90
C ALA A 530 -0.87 -24.90 -10.44
N PHE A 531 -1.15 -25.90 -9.61
CA PHE A 531 -1.97 -27.04 -9.99
C PHE A 531 -3.45 -26.66 -10.08
N GLU A 532 -3.93 -25.81 -9.18
CA GLU A 532 -5.31 -25.35 -9.21
C GLU A 532 -5.57 -24.44 -10.42
N ALA A 533 -4.62 -23.57 -10.79
CA ALA A 533 -4.76 -22.69 -11.95
C ALA A 533 -4.67 -23.43 -13.31
N LEU A 534 -3.83 -24.48 -13.40
CA LEU A 534 -3.60 -25.21 -14.66
C LEU A 534 -4.49 -26.46 -14.82
N TRP A 535 -4.77 -27.17 -13.72
CA TRP A 535 -5.57 -28.41 -13.70
C TRP A 535 -6.56 -28.45 -12.52
N PRO A 536 -7.53 -27.53 -12.44
CA PRO A 536 -8.46 -27.48 -11.31
C PRO A 536 -9.24 -28.80 -11.15
N SER A 537 -9.66 -29.41 -12.27
CA SER A 537 -10.43 -30.66 -12.25
C SER A 537 -9.69 -31.82 -11.58
N LEU A 538 -8.36 -31.86 -11.68
CA LEU A 538 -7.52 -32.88 -11.05
C LEU A 538 -7.66 -32.80 -9.52
N LEU A 539 -7.54 -31.59 -8.96
CA LEU A 539 -7.61 -31.37 -7.50
C LEU A 539 -9.03 -31.54 -6.96
N ASN A 540 -10.04 -31.04 -7.67
CA ASN A 540 -11.44 -31.13 -7.22
C ASN A 540 -11.97 -32.57 -7.20
N ARG A 541 -11.54 -33.42 -8.14
CA ARG A 541 -12.03 -34.81 -8.26
C ARG A 541 -11.21 -35.82 -7.49
N ASN A 542 -9.95 -35.49 -7.17
CA ASN A 542 -9.04 -36.38 -6.47
C ASN A 542 -8.55 -35.73 -5.15
N PRO A 543 -9.40 -35.65 -4.11
CA PRO A 543 -9.00 -35.13 -2.81
C PRO A 543 -7.77 -35.87 -2.26
N GLY A 544 -6.76 -35.11 -1.82
CA GLY A 544 -5.48 -35.66 -1.37
C GLY A 544 -4.47 -35.96 -2.48
N PHE A 545 -4.76 -35.66 -3.75
CA PHE A 545 -3.75 -35.69 -4.81
C PHE A 545 -2.54 -34.85 -4.42
N ILE A 546 -2.78 -33.61 -3.95
CA ILE A 546 -1.77 -32.86 -3.22
C ILE A 546 -1.90 -33.22 -1.73
N SER A 547 -0.79 -33.61 -1.13
CA SER A 547 -0.66 -33.84 0.30
C SER A 547 0.54 -33.07 0.82
N ILE A 548 0.49 -32.63 2.07
CA ILE A 548 1.57 -31.85 2.72
C ILE A 548 2.19 -32.72 3.81
N PHE A 549 3.50 -32.80 3.80
CA PHE A 549 4.29 -33.49 4.82
C PHE A 549 4.68 -32.51 5.92
N SER A 550 4.32 -32.80 7.17
CA SER A 550 4.64 -31.98 8.34
C SER A 550 5.71 -32.66 9.19
N THR A 551 6.73 -31.90 9.59
CA THR A 551 7.75 -32.34 10.55
C THR A 551 7.60 -31.61 11.89
N PRO A 552 8.10 -32.18 13.00
CA PRO A 552 8.12 -31.49 14.28
C PRO A 552 8.96 -30.21 14.20
N ILE A 553 8.51 -29.14 14.87
CA ILE A 553 9.23 -27.85 14.99
C ILE A 553 10.16 -27.86 16.21
N VAL A 554 9.75 -28.53 17.30
CA VAL A 554 10.54 -28.65 18.52
C VAL A 554 10.52 -30.09 18.99
N LYS A 555 11.69 -30.68 19.28
CA LYS A 555 11.76 -31.90 20.09
C LYS A 555 12.39 -31.59 21.42
N VAL A 556 11.72 -32.01 22.48
CA VAL A 556 12.17 -31.87 23.85
C VAL A 556 12.63 -33.22 24.35
N ARG A 557 13.83 -33.28 24.92
CA ARG A 557 14.36 -34.43 25.63
C ARG A 557 14.37 -34.16 27.13
N LEU A 558 13.70 -35.02 27.88
CA LEU A 558 13.68 -34.99 29.34
C LEU A 558 14.89 -35.75 29.92
N ARG A 559 15.19 -35.56 31.21
CA ARG A 559 16.31 -36.24 31.90
C ARG A 559 16.16 -37.76 31.91
N ASP A 560 14.94 -38.27 31.92
CA ASP A 560 14.62 -39.71 31.81
C ASP A 560 14.80 -40.26 30.38
N LYS A 561 15.31 -39.44 29.46
CA LYS A 561 15.53 -39.72 28.03
C LYS A 561 14.24 -39.84 27.20
N SER A 562 13.06 -39.63 27.78
CA SER A 562 11.82 -39.52 27.00
C SER A 562 11.90 -38.30 26.07
N THR A 563 11.31 -38.44 24.88
CA THR A 563 11.35 -37.40 23.84
C THR A 563 9.93 -37.03 23.44
N HIS A 564 9.61 -35.74 23.50
CA HIS A 564 8.33 -35.18 23.07
C HIS A 564 8.54 -34.33 21.82
N SER A 565 7.78 -34.61 20.77
CA SER A 565 7.82 -33.86 19.51
C SER A 565 6.61 -32.95 19.41
N PHE A 566 6.83 -31.68 19.13
CA PHE A 566 5.80 -30.65 18.99
C PHE A 566 5.77 -30.14 17.55
N PHE A 567 4.57 -30.03 16.98
CA PHE A 567 4.37 -29.60 15.59
C PHE A 567 3.97 -28.12 15.48
N SER A 568 3.76 -27.46 16.61
CA SER A 568 3.68 -26.00 16.69
C SER A 568 4.34 -25.44 17.95
N LEU A 569 4.82 -24.20 17.85
CA LEU A 569 5.37 -23.48 19.01
C LEU A 569 4.31 -23.26 20.10
N LYS A 570 3.02 -23.20 19.72
CA LYS A 570 1.91 -23.08 20.66
C LYS A 570 1.78 -24.31 21.55
N GLU A 571 1.85 -25.50 20.97
CA GLU A 571 1.85 -26.76 21.74
C GLU A 571 3.05 -26.83 22.69
N PHE A 572 4.23 -26.45 22.20
CA PHE A 572 5.45 -26.41 23.00
C PHE A 572 5.35 -25.40 24.17
N HIS A 573 4.93 -24.16 23.93
CA HIS A 573 4.76 -23.15 24.97
C HIS A 573 3.68 -23.52 25.98
N LYS A 574 2.58 -24.15 25.53
CA LYS A 574 1.54 -24.69 26.42
C LYS A 574 2.12 -25.77 27.33
N TRP A 575 2.90 -26.69 26.76
CA TRP A 575 3.61 -27.72 27.53
C TRP A 575 4.62 -27.14 28.51
N GLN A 576 5.40 -26.13 28.10
CA GLN A 576 6.36 -25.45 28.97
C GLN A 576 5.68 -24.75 30.15
N LYS A 577 4.53 -24.10 29.92
CA LYS A 577 3.74 -23.47 31.00
C LYS A 577 3.17 -24.51 31.97
N THR A 578 2.74 -25.68 31.48
CA THR A 578 2.19 -26.73 32.34
C THR A 578 3.26 -27.55 33.07
N HIS A 579 4.52 -27.51 32.62
CA HIS A 579 5.65 -28.29 33.17
C HIS A 579 6.83 -27.41 33.63
N GLY A 580 6.56 -26.23 34.21
CA GLY A 580 7.58 -25.22 34.52
C GLY A 580 8.75 -25.65 35.43
N ASN A 581 8.60 -26.75 36.19
CA ASN A 581 9.65 -27.29 37.07
C ASN A 581 10.46 -28.45 36.46
N VAL A 582 10.21 -28.83 35.20
CA VAL A 582 10.89 -29.96 34.55
C VAL A 582 12.12 -29.44 33.80
N SER A 583 13.30 -30.00 34.12
CA SER A 583 14.53 -29.73 33.37
C SER A 583 14.52 -30.48 32.04
N TYR A 584 14.64 -29.75 30.93
CA TYR A 584 14.61 -30.32 29.60
C TYR A 584 15.66 -29.71 28.66
N THR A 585 15.99 -30.42 27.60
CA THR A 585 16.78 -29.90 26.47
C THR A 585 15.88 -29.84 25.24
N ALA A 586 15.69 -28.65 24.68
CA ALA A 586 14.90 -28.45 23.47
C ALA A 586 15.82 -28.34 22.25
N LYS A 587 15.49 -29.07 21.19
CA LYS A 587 16.10 -28.94 19.87
C LYS A 587 15.05 -28.39 18.91
N TYR A 588 15.37 -27.27 18.26
CA TYR A 588 14.51 -26.60 17.29
C TYR A 588 14.86 -27.09 15.87
N TYR A 589 13.85 -27.47 15.10
CA TYR A 589 13.95 -28.00 13.74
C TYR A 589 13.37 -26.95 12.79
N LYS A 590 14.22 -26.29 12.00
CA LYS A 590 13.81 -25.27 11.03
C LYS A 590 13.79 -25.83 9.63
N GLY A 591 14.95 -26.30 9.19
CA GLY A 591 15.13 -26.96 7.91
C GLY A 591 15.08 -28.47 8.03
N LEU A 592 14.54 -29.15 7.04
CA LEU A 592 14.52 -30.60 6.95
C LEU A 592 15.95 -31.18 7.00
N GLY A 593 16.94 -30.46 6.48
CA GLY A 593 18.36 -30.83 6.57
C GLY A 593 18.93 -30.94 8.00
N THR A 594 18.24 -30.42 9.02
CA THR A 594 18.67 -30.55 10.44
C THR A 594 18.27 -31.87 11.10
N SER A 595 17.36 -32.62 10.46
CA SER A 595 16.96 -33.95 10.91
C SER A 595 18.00 -34.97 10.51
N THR A 596 18.34 -35.87 11.43
CA THR A 596 19.21 -37.00 11.11
C THR A 596 18.47 -38.02 10.24
N THR A 597 19.21 -38.84 9.48
CA THR A 597 18.60 -39.94 8.69
C THR A 597 17.80 -40.91 9.56
N ALA A 598 18.21 -41.11 10.83
CA ALA A 598 17.48 -41.94 11.80
C ALA A 598 16.10 -41.36 12.13
N GLU A 599 16.02 -40.05 12.38
CA GLU A 599 14.75 -39.35 12.60
C GLU A 599 13.91 -39.33 11.33
N GLY A 600 14.52 -39.13 10.16
CA GLY A 600 13.81 -39.24 8.90
C GLY A 600 13.21 -40.64 8.72
N LYS A 601 13.94 -41.72 9.05
CA LYS A 601 13.41 -43.09 9.03
C LYS A 601 12.23 -43.26 9.98
N GLU A 602 12.23 -42.60 11.14
CA GLU A 602 11.08 -42.57 12.06
C GLU A 602 9.88 -41.88 11.41
N TYR A 603 10.08 -40.74 10.74
CA TYR A 603 9.00 -40.01 10.05
C TYR A 603 8.39 -40.85 8.91
N PHE A 604 9.22 -41.50 8.10
CA PHE A 604 8.77 -42.32 6.97
C PHE A 604 8.26 -43.71 7.37
N LYS A 605 8.62 -44.23 8.56
CA LYS A 605 8.03 -45.47 9.10
C LYS A 605 6.51 -45.36 9.23
N ASP A 606 6.02 -44.18 9.63
CA ASP A 606 4.60 -43.84 9.66
C ASP A 606 4.36 -42.53 8.90
N MET A 607 4.49 -42.62 7.57
CA MET A 607 4.33 -41.48 6.66
C MET A 607 2.93 -40.87 6.74
N ASP A 608 1.90 -41.67 7.00
CA ASP A 608 0.50 -41.22 7.08
C ASP A 608 0.17 -40.48 8.38
N LYS A 609 0.99 -40.61 9.43
CA LYS A 609 0.91 -39.75 10.62
C LYS A 609 1.39 -38.32 10.35
N HIS A 610 2.35 -38.16 9.43
CA HIS A 610 2.97 -36.88 9.10
C HIS A 610 2.34 -36.21 7.87
N THR A 611 1.32 -36.83 7.26
CA THR A 611 0.73 -36.37 6.00
C THR A 611 -0.66 -35.78 6.22
N MET A 612 -0.87 -34.56 5.72
CA MET A 612 -2.19 -33.92 5.61
C MET A 612 -2.66 -33.90 4.15
N ARG A 613 -3.89 -34.33 3.89
CA ARG A 613 -4.46 -34.40 2.53
C ARG A 613 -5.19 -33.11 2.18
N LEU A 614 -4.82 -32.47 1.07
CA LEU A 614 -5.49 -31.25 0.63
C LEU A 614 -6.85 -31.57 0.02
N VAL A 615 -7.88 -30.83 0.42
CA VAL A 615 -9.22 -30.85 -0.16
C VAL A 615 -9.48 -29.50 -0.82
N VAL A 616 -9.82 -29.52 -2.11
CA VAL A 616 -10.06 -28.32 -2.92
C VAL A 616 -11.50 -28.34 -3.43
N GLU A 617 -12.29 -27.36 -3.01
CA GLU A 617 -13.67 -27.15 -3.45
C GLU A 617 -13.73 -26.28 -4.72
N ARG A 618 -14.89 -26.27 -5.40
CA ARG A 618 -15.05 -25.50 -6.65
C ARG A 618 -14.93 -23.99 -6.46
N ASN A 619 -15.28 -23.48 -5.28
CA ASN A 619 -15.27 -22.05 -4.98
C ASN A 619 -13.91 -21.56 -4.47
N ASP A 620 -12.99 -22.46 -4.11
CA ASP A 620 -11.67 -22.11 -3.55
C ASP A 620 -10.80 -21.33 -4.54
N HIS A 621 -11.07 -21.46 -5.84
CA HIS A 621 -10.43 -20.69 -6.90
C HIS A 621 -10.44 -19.18 -6.62
N LYS A 622 -11.56 -18.64 -6.10
CA LYS A 622 -11.71 -17.21 -5.79
C LYS A 622 -10.78 -16.76 -4.65
N LEU A 623 -10.61 -17.63 -3.65
CA LEU A 623 -9.73 -17.33 -2.52
C LEU A 623 -8.26 -17.37 -2.95
N LEU A 624 -7.88 -18.34 -3.78
CA LEU A 624 -6.55 -18.41 -4.36
C LEU A 624 -6.26 -17.24 -5.32
N ASP A 625 -7.25 -16.78 -6.10
CA ASP A 625 -7.15 -15.52 -6.85
C ASP A 625 -6.85 -14.33 -5.92
N SER A 626 -7.61 -14.20 -4.83
CA SER A 626 -7.44 -13.10 -3.89
C SER A 626 -6.02 -13.07 -3.28
N VAL A 627 -5.42 -14.24 -3.05
CA VAL A 627 -4.07 -14.38 -2.50
C VAL A 627 -2.98 -14.17 -3.55
N PHE A 628 -3.11 -14.77 -4.74
CA PHE A 628 -2.02 -14.87 -5.73
C PHE A 628 -2.18 -13.95 -6.95
N ASP A 629 -3.32 -13.29 -7.16
CA ASP A 629 -3.48 -12.28 -8.21
C ASP A 629 -2.76 -10.97 -7.83
N SER A 630 -1.82 -10.54 -8.66
CA SER A 630 -1.14 -9.25 -8.53
C SER A 630 -2.07 -8.04 -8.34
N GLN A 631 -3.32 -8.09 -8.85
CA GLN A 631 -4.27 -6.99 -8.80
C GLN A 631 -5.12 -6.95 -7.52
N GLU A 632 -5.24 -8.05 -6.78
CA GLU A 632 -6.05 -8.16 -5.54
C GLU A 632 -5.29 -7.61 -4.31
N VAL A 633 -4.65 -6.45 -4.46
CA VAL A 633 -3.82 -5.83 -3.41
C VAL A 633 -4.66 -5.41 -2.22
N GLU A 634 -5.81 -4.76 -2.45
CA GLU A 634 -6.67 -4.24 -1.38
C GLU A 634 -7.29 -5.35 -0.55
N TRP A 635 -7.70 -6.47 -1.18
CA TRP A 635 -8.18 -7.64 -0.44
C TRP A 635 -7.11 -8.18 0.49
N ARG A 636 -5.85 -8.31 0.04
CA ARG A 636 -4.75 -8.78 0.88
C ARG A 636 -4.51 -7.87 2.07
N LYS A 637 -4.53 -6.54 1.87
CA LYS A 637 -4.39 -5.56 2.95
C LYS A 637 -5.48 -5.77 4.00
N ASP A 638 -6.75 -5.77 3.58
CA ASP A 638 -7.90 -5.97 4.46
C ASP A 638 -7.86 -7.32 5.18
N TRP A 639 -7.48 -8.39 4.48
CA TRP A 639 -7.30 -9.72 5.05
C TRP A 639 -6.27 -9.74 6.18
N MET A 640 -5.11 -9.10 6.00
CA MET A 640 -4.09 -9.03 7.05
C MET A 640 -4.48 -8.10 8.20
N THR A 641 -5.18 -7.00 7.93
CA THR A 641 -5.64 -6.06 8.98
C THR A 641 -6.74 -6.67 9.83
N LYS A 642 -7.74 -7.33 9.23
CA LYS A 642 -8.84 -8.00 9.93
C LYS A 642 -8.40 -9.21 10.73
N ALA A 643 -7.34 -9.88 10.30
CA ALA A 643 -6.85 -11.07 10.98
C ALA A 643 -6.29 -10.78 12.39
N ASN A 644 -6.11 -9.51 12.79
CA ASN A 644 -5.58 -9.12 14.11
C ASN A 644 -4.35 -9.98 14.53
N ALA A 645 -3.56 -10.39 13.53
CA ALA A 645 -2.85 -11.67 13.54
C ALA A 645 -1.55 -11.68 14.34
N TYR A 646 -1.25 -10.60 15.06
CA TYR A 646 -0.18 -10.57 16.05
C TYR A 646 -0.55 -11.29 17.37
N THR A 647 -1.82 -11.63 17.59
CA THR A 647 -2.26 -12.35 18.80
C THR A 647 -2.10 -13.88 18.72
N GLY A 648 -1.71 -14.44 17.58
CA GLY A 648 -1.22 -15.82 17.49
C GLY A 648 -2.25 -16.93 17.77
N GLU A 649 -3.56 -16.69 17.62
CA GLU A 649 -4.57 -17.64 18.10
C GLU A 649 -4.95 -18.77 17.12
N VAL A 650 -4.68 -18.61 15.81
CA VAL A 650 -5.19 -19.54 14.79
C VAL A 650 -4.07 -20.45 14.27
N ASP A 651 -4.15 -21.76 14.55
CA ASP A 651 -3.24 -22.80 14.05
C ASP A 651 -4.04 -23.88 13.31
N ILE A 652 -3.38 -24.66 12.45
CA ILE A 652 -3.99 -25.79 11.75
C ILE A 652 -4.15 -26.96 12.74
N ASP A 653 -5.37 -27.49 12.82
CA ASP A 653 -5.65 -28.70 13.56
C ASP A 653 -5.16 -29.93 12.77
N ARG A 654 -3.94 -30.36 13.08
CA ARG A 654 -3.26 -31.48 12.41
C ARG A 654 -3.89 -32.84 12.75
N SER A 655 -4.76 -32.93 13.77
CA SER A 655 -5.45 -34.18 14.13
C SER A 655 -6.43 -34.65 13.05
N LYS A 656 -6.99 -33.71 12.27
CA LYS A 656 -8.00 -33.98 11.22
C LYS A 656 -7.45 -34.68 9.98
N LYS A 657 -6.12 -34.78 9.82
CA LYS A 657 -5.40 -35.34 8.66
C LYS A 657 -5.82 -34.80 7.27
N THR A 658 -6.65 -33.79 7.24
CA THR A 658 -7.22 -33.14 6.05
C THR A 658 -7.00 -31.64 6.19
N LEU A 659 -6.71 -30.97 5.07
CA LEU A 659 -6.47 -29.54 5.00
C LEU A 659 -7.34 -28.94 3.90
N THR A 660 -8.17 -27.96 4.23
CA THR A 660 -8.96 -27.21 3.25
C THR A 660 -8.17 -26.00 2.75
N VAL A 661 -8.47 -25.51 1.54
CA VAL A 661 -7.83 -24.27 1.04
C VAL A 661 -8.10 -23.06 1.95
N PRO A 662 -9.32 -22.84 2.49
CA PRO A 662 -9.56 -21.77 3.45
C PRO A 662 -8.72 -21.90 4.73
N ASP A 663 -8.59 -23.11 5.29
CA ASP A 663 -7.73 -23.34 6.46
C ASP A 663 -6.26 -23.05 6.13
N PHE A 664 -5.77 -23.53 4.98
CA PHE A 664 -4.40 -23.26 4.55
C PHE A 664 -4.14 -21.75 4.40
N VAL A 665 -5.05 -21.04 3.72
CA VAL A 665 -4.92 -19.60 3.48
C VAL A 665 -4.97 -18.84 4.80
N HIS A 666 -6.03 -18.99 5.58
CA HIS A 666 -6.26 -18.16 6.75
C HIS A 666 -5.47 -18.56 8.00
N LYS A 667 -4.87 -19.76 8.04
CA LYS A 667 -4.13 -20.27 9.22
C LYS A 667 -2.66 -20.53 8.99
N GLU A 668 -2.18 -20.66 7.74
CA GLU A 668 -0.76 -20.90 7.45
C GLU A 668 -0.19 -19.83 6.51
N MET A 669 -0.84 -19.56 5.37
CA MET A 669 -0.38 -18.55 4.41
C MET A 669 -0.37 -17.13 5.01
N VAL A 670 -1.27 -16.84 5.96
CA VAL A 670 -1.29 -15.56 6.69
C VAL A 670 0.02 -15.31 7.45
N HIS A 671 0.62 -16.36 8.05
CA HIS A 671 1.88 -16.23 8.77
C HIS A 671 3.03 -15.89 7.84
N PHE A 672 3.06 -16.48 6.63
CA PHE A 672 4.00 -16.08 5.60
C PHE A 672 3.83 -14.60 5.21
N ALA A 673 2.60 -14.16 4.97
CA ALA A 673 2.33 -12.78 4.59
C ALA A 673 2.84 -11.78 5.66
N LEU A 674 2.58 -12.07 6.94
CA LEU A 674 3.01 -11.24 8.06
C LEU A 674 4.53 -11.27 8.26
N ALA A 675 5.14 -12.45 8.29
CA ALA A 675 6.59 -12.60 8.42
C ALA A 675 7.33 -12.00 7.22
N GLY A 676 6.75 -12.10 6.01
CA GLY A 676 7.23 -11.45 4.81
C GLY A 676 7.21 -9.92 4.95
N ASN A 677 6.12 -9.35 5.46
CA ASN A 677 6.01 -7.92 5.73
C ASN A 677 6.98 -7.45 6.81
N ALA A 678 7.12 -8.20 7.91
CA ALA A 678 8.07 -7.92 8.99
C ALA A 678 9.53 -7.87 8.50
N ARG A 679 9.88 -8.73 7.55
CA ARG A 679 11.22 -8.74 6.92
C ARG A 679 11.40 -7.62 5.89
N ALA A 680 10.33 -7.18 5.24
CA ALA A 680 10.40 -6.23 4.12
C ALA A 680 10.29 -4.76 4.56
N LEU A 681 9.48 -4.46 5.58
CA LEU A 681 9.12 -3.11 6.00
C LEU A 681 9.85 -2.71 7.29
N ALA A 682 10.24 -1.44 7.39
CA ALA A 682 10.92 -0.91 8.56
C ALA A 682 9.96 -0.65 9.73
N HIS A 683 10.49 -0.70 10.95
CA HIS A 683 9.79 -0.24 12.14
C HIS A 683 9.86 1.29 12.26
N ALA A 684 8.78 1.94 12.69
CA ALA A 684 8.68 3.40 12.65
C ALA A 684 9.64 4.12 13.61
N VAL A 685 10.04 3.46 14.71
CA VAL A 685 10.88 4.08 15.75
C VAL A 685 12.37 4.09 15.37
N ASP A 686 12.94 2.97 14.97
CA ASP A 686 14.37 2.89 14.61
C ASP A 686 14.63 2.91 13.11
N GLY A 687 13.61 2.75 12.26
CA GLY A 687 13.77 2.65 10.82
C GLY A 687 14.47 1.38 10.35
N LEU A 688 14.62 0.36 11.20
CA LEU A 688 15.37 -0.85 10.89
C LEU A 688 14.45 -2.05 10.64
N LYS A 689 14.90 -2.94 9.76
CA LYS A 689 14.32 -4.27 9.54
C LYS A 689 14.98 -5.29 10.50
N PRO A 690 14.35 -6.44 10.81
CA PRO A 690 14.90 -7.42 11.75
C PRO A 690 16.34 -7.87 11.43
N SER A 691 16.67 -8.08 10.16
CA SER A 691 18.05 -8.44 9.78
C SER A 691 19.06 -7.35 10.14
N GLN A 692 18.71 -6.08 9.93
CA GLN A 692 19.55 -4.93 10.27
C GLN A 692 19.70 -4.77 11.79
N ARG A 693 18.63 -5.03 12.55
CA ARG A 693 18.64 -5.01 14.03
C ARG A 693 19.53 -6.11 14.60
N LYS A 694 19.41 -7.35 14.12
CA LYS A 694 20.29 -8.47 14.53
C LYS A 694 21.77 -8.19 14.24
N ILE A 695 22.09 -7.63 13.07
CA ILE A 695 23.47 -7.20 12.72
C ILE A 695 23.98 -6.18 13.74
N LEU A 696 23.20 -5.13 14.00
CA LEU A 696 23.60 -4.06 14.91
C LEU A 696 23.78 -4.58 16.34
N TRP A 697 22.85 -5.41 16.81
CA TRP A 697 22.88 -6.01 18.13
C TRP A 697 24.12 -6.89 18.35
N ALA A 698 24.43 -7.76 17.40
CA ALA A 698 25.59 -8.64 17.48
C ALA A 698 26.90 -7.84 17.46
N ILE A 699 27.03 -6.86 16.57
CA ILE A 699 28.24 -6.03 16.47
C ILE A 699 28.45 -5.18 17.74
N MET A 700 27.38 -4.61 18.30
CA MET A 700 27.48 -3.78 19.53
C MET A 700 27.93 -4.56 20.76
N ARG A 701 27.72 -5.88 20.79
CA ARG A 701 28.12 -6.78 21.89
C ARG A 701 29.50 -7.41 21.70
N ARG A 702 30.07 -7.34 20.50
CA ARG A 702 31.41 -7.84 20.23
C ARG A 702 32.43 -7.02 21.03
N SER A 703 33.42 -7.70 21.62
CA SER A 703 34.51 -7.03 22.32
C SER A 703 35.43 -6.32 21.32
N GLY A 704 35.61 -5.02 21.48
CA GLY A 704 36.42 -4.18 20.59
C GLY A 704 35.69 -3.70 19.34
N ASN A 705 36.26 -2.71 18.64
CA ASN A 705 35.74 -2.16 17.39
C ASN A 705 36.72 -2.37 16.21
N GLU A 706 37.41 -3.52 16.22
CA GLU A 706 38.32 -3.90 15.15
C GLU A 706 37.54 -4.33 13.90
N SER A 707 38.07 -3.99 12.72
CA SER A 707 37.45 -4.39 11.48
C SER A 707 37.56 -5.89 11.27
N ALA A 708 36.48 -6.48 10.74
CA ALA A 708 36.43 -7.89 10.39
C ALA A 708 35.94 -8.07 8.97
N LYS A 709 36.36 -9.17 8.33
CA LYS A 709 35.85 -9.54 7.01
C LYS A 709 34.35 -9.76 7.10
N VAL A 710 33.61 -9.26 6.12
CA VAL A 710 32.14 -9.39 6.10
C VAL A 710 31.71 -10.87 6.18
N ALA A 711 32.44 -11.77 5.52
CA ALA A 711 32.18 -13.21 5.59
C ALA A 711 32.40 -13.83 7.00
N GLN A 712 33.39 -13.36 7.76
CA GLN A 712 33.62 -13.82 9.13
C GLN A 712 32.58 -13.23 10.08
N LEU A 713 32.25 -11.96 9.86
CA LEU A 713 31.26 -11.25 10.65
C LEU A 713 29.86 -11.85 10.48
N SER A 714 29.49 -12.29 9.27
CA SER A 714 28.21 -12.98 9.05
C SER A 714 28.11 -14.28 9.84
N GLY A 715 29.19 -15.07 9.92
CA GLY A 715 29.22 -16.30 10.71
C GLY A 715 29.02 -16.03 12.20
N TYR A 716 29.73 -15.04 12.75
CA TYR A 716 29.56 -14.61 14.14
C TYR A 716 28.13 -14.13 14.44
N ILE A 717 27.59 -13.24 13.60
CA ILE A 717 26.22 -12.71 13.78
C ILE A 717 25.21 -13.85 13.71
N SER A 718 25.38 -14.80 12.79
CA SER A 718 24.48 -15.94 12.65
C SER A 718 24.46 -16.81 13.91
N GLU A 719 25.62 -17.00 14.55
CA GLU A 719 25.77 -17.75 15.80
C GLU A 719 25.06 -17.03 16.98
N VAL A 720 25.35 -15.75 17.20
CA VAL A 720 24.87 -15.06 18.42
C VAL A 720 23.42 -14.57 18.35
N SER A 721 22.92 -14.26 17.15
CA SER A 721 21.58 -13.67 16.97
C SER A 721 20.52 -14.68 16.56
N ALA A 722 20.86 -15.97 16.55
CA ALA A 722 20.03 -17.04 16.00
C ALA A 722 19.46 -16.64 14.63
N PHE A 723 20.32 -16.27 13.68
CA PHE A 723 19.87 -15.89 12.34
C PHE A 723 19.51 -17.16 11.54
N HIS A 724 18.28 -17.24 11.02
CA HIS A 724 17.75 -18.47 10.44
C HIS A 724 17.81 -18.53 8.91
N HIS A 725 18.25 -17.45 8.26
CA HIS A 725 18.38 -17.40 6.81
C HIS A 725 19.84 -17.59 6.40
N GLY A 726 20.07 -17.87 5.11
CA GLY A 726 21.42 -18.07 4.60
C GLY A 726 22.33 -16.86 4.82
N GLU A 727 23.58 -17.11 5.18
CA GLU A 727 24.59 -16.06 5.46
C GLU A 727 24.79 -15.11 4.29
N MET A 728 24.57 -15.54 3.05
CA MET A 728 24.65 -14.66 1.87
C MET A 728 23.68 -13.47 1.97
N SER A 729 22.46 -13.69 2.46
CA SER A 729 21.50 -12.59 2.69
C SER A 729 21.96 -11.64 3.79
N LEU A 730 22.67 -12.16 4.79
CA LEU A 730 23.21 -11.39 5.90
C LEU A 730 24.40 -10.55 5.43
N GLN A 731 25.32 -11.14 4.67
CA GLN A 731 26.45 -10.46 4.04
C GLN A 731 25.97 -9.30 3.15
N GLU A 732 24.97 -9.54 2.31
CA GLU A 732 24.35 -8.52 1.46
C GLU A 732 23.75 -7.37 2.29
N THR A 733 23.11 -7.69 3.42
CA THR A 733 22.54 -6.67 4.32
C THR A 733 23.64 -5.84 4.98
N ILE A 734 24.73 -6.49 5.43
CA ILE A 734 25.91 -5.81 6.01
C ILE A 734 26.54 -4.85 5.00
N ILE A 735 26.70 -5.30 3.74
CA ILE A 735 27.27 -4.49 2.65
C ILE A 735 26.41 -3.25 2.42
N LYS A 736 25.10 -3.41 2.28
CA LYS A 736 24.16 -2.30 2.10
C LYS A 736 24.11 -1.33 3.26
N MET A 737 24.29 -1.79 4.51
CA MET A 737 24.39 -0.92 5.68
C MET A 737 25.70 -0.12 5.74
N ALA A 738 26.75 -0.56 5.03
CA ALA A 738 28.05 0.09 4.98
C ALA A 738 28.22 1.04 3.78
N GLN A 739 27.45 0.88 2.71
CA GLN A 739 27.53 1.67 1.47
C GLN A 739 27.44 3.19 1.70
N ASN A 740 28.42 3.93 1.15
CA ASN A 740 28.68 5.36 1.38
C ASN A 740 28.70 6.22 0.11
N PHE A 741 28.20 5.72 -1.03
CA PHE A 741 28.07 6.50 -2.25
C PHE A 741 26.83 7.42 -2.19
N THR A 742 26.77 8.47 -3.02
CA THR A 742 25.62 9.39 -3.11
C THR A 742 24.34 8.63 -3.46
N GLY A 743 23.31 8.73 -2.60
CA GLY A 743 22.06 7.96 -2.73
C GLY A 743 22.05 6.60 -2.02
N GLY A 744 23.15 6.24 -1.34
CA GLY A 744 23.20 5.16 -0.35
C GLY A 744 22.64 5.59 1.02
N ASN A 745 23.38 5.36 2.10
CA ASN A 745 22.94 5.77 3.44
C ASN A 745 23.42 7.19 3.77
N ASN A 746 22.54 8.05 4.29
CA ASN A 746 22.96 9.36 4.83
C ASN A 746 23.76 9.23 6.13
N ILE A 747 23.42 8.24 6.95
CA ILE A 747 24.15 7.86 8.16
C ILE A 747 24.62 6.41 7.98
N ASN A 748 25.92 6.25 7.74
CA ASN A 748 26.56 4.95 7.73
C ASN A 748 26.68 4.38 9.14
N LEU A 749 25.90 3.33 9.43
CA LEU A 749 26.01 2.59 10.70
C LEU A 749 27.27 1.72 10.74
N LEU A 750 27.73 1.28 9.58
CA LEU A 750 28.92 0.47 9.38
C LEU A 750 29.91 1.21 8.48
N ILE A 751 31.21 1.05 8.76
CA ILE A 751 32.27 1.69 7.96
C ILE A 751 32.67 0.75 6.83
N PRO A 752 32.65 1.20 5.56
CA PRO A 752 33.13 0.41 4.44
C PRO A 752 34.66 0.45 4.36
N GLU A 753 35.34 -0.67 4.59
CA GLU A 753 36.78 -0.84 4.37
C GLU A 753 37.02 -1.79 3.18
N GLY A 754 37.21 -1.22 1.99
CA GLY A 754 37.33 -1.93 0.71
C GLY A 754 36.26 -1.49 -0.30
N GLN A 755 36.04 -2.26 -1.36
CA GLN A 755 35.06 -1.95 -2.40
C GLN A 755 33.65 -2.41 -2.02
N PHE A 756 32.85 -1.53 -1.40
CA PHE A 756 31.46 -1.78 -1.00
C PHE A 756 30.43 -1.41 -2.08
N GLY A 757 30.92 -1.14 -3.29
CA GLY A 757 30.12 -0.70 -4.42
C GLY A 757 30.09 0.82 -4.54
N SER A 758 29.62 1.29 -5.69
CA SER A 758 29.79 2.67 -6.11
C SER A 758 28.52 3.23 -6.75
N ARG A 759 28.57 4.52 -7.11
CA ARG A 759 27.50 5.22 -7.82
C ARG A 759 27.21 4.62 -9.21
N GLN A 760 28.18 3.90 -9.80
CA GLN A 760 28.07 3.29 -11.12
C GLN A 760 26.87 2.35 -11.24
N GLN A 761 26.70 1.48 -10.23
CA GLN A 761 25.65 0.46 -10.19
C GLN A 761 24.75 0.55 -8.95
N LEU A 762 24.73 1.72 -8.30
CA LEU A 762 24.04 1.92 -7.00
C LEU A 762 24.44 0.84 -5.98
N GLY A 763 25.72 0.54 -5.92
CA GLY A 763 26.30 -0.38 -4.95
C GLY A 763 26.30 -1.86 -5.33
N ASN A 764 25.70 -2.26 -6.47
CA ASN A 764 25.69 -3.67 -6.90
C ASN A 764 27.05 -4.18 -7.41
N ASP A 765 27.99 -3.27 -7.65
CA ASP A 765 29.38 -3.51 -8.06
C ASP A 765 30.33 -3.75 -6.87
N HIS A 766 29.79 -4.11 -5.71
CA HIS A 766 30.58 -4.41 -4.52
C HIS A 766 31.44 -5.68 -4.71
N ALA A 767 32.58 -5.73 -4.03
CA ALA A 767 33.40 -6.94 -4.00
C ALA A 767 32.73 -8.04 -3.15
N ALA A 768 33.13 -9.29 -3.38
CA ALA A 768 32.61 -10.42 -2.59
C ALA A 768 32.97 -10.27 -1.10
N ALA A 769 32.08 -10.72 -0.22
CA ALA A 769 32.18 -10.57 1.25
C ALA A 769 33.49 -11.10 1.89
N ARG A 770 34.23 -11.95 1.19
CA ARG A 770 35.54 -12.49 1.62
C ARG A 770 36.70 -11.49 1.49
N TYR A 771 36.54 -10.43 0.71
CA TYR A 771 37.59 -9.43 0.42
C TYR A 771 37.43 -8.12 1.19
N ILE A 772 36.22 -7.83 1.65
CA ILE A 772 35.85 -6.54 2.23
C ILE A 772 35.69 -6.63 3.74
N PHE A 773 36.04 -5.54 4.43
CA PHE A 773 36.05 -5.44 5.87
C PHE A 773 35.08 -4.36 6.35
N THR A 774 34.55 -4.52 7.54
CA THR A 774 33.65 -3.55 8.13
C THR A 774 33.76 -3.54 9.64
N LYS A 775 33.35 -2.42 10.24
CA LYS A 775 33.27 -2.21 11.69
C LYS A 775 32.15 -1.23 12.03
N LEU A 776 31.83 -1.12 13.32
CA LEU A 776 30.81 -0.19 13.79
C LEU A 776 31.30 1.26 13.63
N SER A 777 30.45 2.11 13.04
CA SER A 777 30.73 3.53 12.92
C SER A 777 30.71 4.24 14.28
N SER A 778 31.57 5.24 14.46
CA SER A 778 31.53 6.10 15.65
C SER A 778 30.19 6.83 15.79
N LEU A 779 29.59 7.23 14.66
CA LEU A 779 28.25 7.82 14.61
C LEU A 779 27.18 6.86 15.12
N ALA A 780 27.31 5.55 14.85
CA ALA A 780 26.36 4.56 15.33
C ALA A 780 26.32 4.49 16.86
N ARG A 781 27.47 4.60 17.55
CA ARG A 781 27.49 4.64 19.03
C ARG A 781 26.98 5.94 19.64
N ILE A 782 27.09 7.06 18.91
CA ILE A 782 26.44 8.31 19.33
C ILE A 782 24.92 8.19 19.13
N LEU A 783 24.49 7.62 18.02
CA LEU A 783 23.08 7.45 17.67
C LEU A 783 22.36 6.43 18.58
N PHE A 784 23.06 5.39 19.02
CA PHE A 784 22.58 4.33 19.91
C PHE A 784 23.44 4.26 21.18
N PRO A 785 23.13 5.07 22.21
CA PRO A 785 23.88 5.11 23.45
C PRO A 785 23.80 3.77 24.21
N SER A 786 24.95 3.28 24.72
CA SER A 786 25.01 2.01 25.47
C SER A 786 24.21 2.02 26.78
N GLU A 787 23.95 3.21 27.33
CA GLU A 787 23.13 3.39 28.53
C GLU A 787 21.66 2.99 28.33
N ASP A 788 21.20 2.96 27.08
CA ASP A 788 19.83 2.54 26.73
C ASP A 788 19.65 1.04 26.66
N GLU A 789 20.72 0.28 26.37
CA GLU A 789 20.62 -1.16 26.10
C GLU A 789 19.89 -1.94 27.21
N PRO A 790 20.07 -1.67 28.51
CA PRO A 790 19.34 -2.36 29.58
C PRO A 790 17.86 -1.97 29.73
N LEU A 791 17.42 -0.93 29.02
CA LEU A 791 16.07 -0.37 29.08
C LEU A 791 15.19 -0.78 27.88
N LEU A 792 15.78 -1.47 26.89
CA LEU A 792 15.08 -1.94 25.71
C LEU A 792 14.36 -3.26 25.97
N ASP A 793 13.25 -3.48 25.26
CA ASP A 793 12.53 -4.75 25.28
C ASP A 793 13.19 -5.73 24.30
N TYR A 794 13.63 -6.89 24.79
CA TYR A 794 14.31 -7.91 23.99
C TYR A 794 13.39 -9.02 23.52
N VAL A 795 13.62 -9.46 22.28
CA VAL A 795 13.00 -10.64 21.69
C VAL A 795 13.82 -11.87 22.09
N THR A 796 13.12 -12.90 22.55
CA THR A 796 13.70 -14.21 22.87
C THR A 796 13.35 -15.20 21.76
N GLU A 797 14.37 -15.75 21.12
CA GLU A 797 14.25 -16.84 20.14
C GLU A 797 15.07 -18.03 20.63
N GLU A 798 14.49 -19.23 20.60
CA GLU A 798 15.16 -20.47 21.04
C GLU A 798 15.66 -20.47 22.50
N GLY A 799 15.05 -19.63 23.34
CA GLY A 799 15.46 -19.44 24.73
C GLY A 799 16.66 -18.50 24.91
N GLN A 800 17.14 -17.87 23.83
CA GLN A 800 18.21 -16.89 23.85
C GLN A 800 17.69 -15.50 23.46
N GLN A 801 18.25 -14.44 24.05
CA GLN A 801 17.99 -13.08 23.61
C GLN A 801 18.76 -12.81 22.32
N VAL A 802 18.08 -12.33 21.28
CA VAL A 802 18.66 -12.24 19.93
C VAL A 802 18.67 -10.84 19.34
N GLU A 803 17.72 -9.97 19.73
CA GLU A 803 17.65 -8.57 19.32
C GLU A 803 16.66 -7.81 20.21
N PRO A 804 16.72 -6.46 20.28
CA PRO A 804 15.61 -5.69 20.80
C PRO A 804 14.44 -5.68 19.81
N ASN A 805 13.21 -5.54 20.33
CA ASN A 805 12.00 -5.36 19.52
C ASN A 805 12.13 -4.16 18.57
N HIS A 806 12.72 -3.07 19.07
CA HIS A 806 13.25 -1.97 18.28
C HIS A 806 14.28 -1.22 19.12
N TYR A 807 15.22 -0.58 18.45
CA TYR A 807 16.05 0.44 19.09
C TYR A 807 15.27 1.75 19.21
N VAL A 808 15.80 2.69 20.00
CA VAL A 808 15.26 4.06 20.08
C VAL A 808 16.41 5.05 19.88
N PRO A 809 16.87 5.22 18.62
CA PRO A 809 17.99 6.10 18.32
C PRO A 809 17.72 7.54 18.78
N ILE A 810 18.76 8.35 19.02
CA ILE A 810 18.58 9.75 19.45
C ILE A 810 17.83 10.62 18.44
N LEU A 811 17.86 10.22 17.15
CA LEU A 811 17.15 10.81 16.02
C LEU A 811 16.35 9.73 15.29
N PRO A 812 15.22 10.06 14.65
CA PRO A 812 14.44 9.10 13.87
C PRO A 812 15.20 8.68 12.62
N LEU A 813 15.96 7.59 12.73
CA LEU A 813 16.83 7.07 11.67
C LEU A 813 16.05 6.73 10.38
N LEU A 814 14.76 6.38 10.49
CA LEU A 814 13.88 6.19 9.34
C LEU A 814 13.79 7.45 8.46
N LEU A 815 13.77 8.64 9.06
CA LEU A 815 13.77 9.90 8.31
C LEU A 815 15.18 10.23 7.82
N CYS A 816 16.23 9.91 8.57
CA CYS A 816 17.59 10.17 8.13
C CYS A 816 18.00 9.33 6.91
N ASN A 817 17.80 8.00 6.96
CA ASN A 817 18.25 7.06 5.92
C ASN A 817 17.15 6.65 4.92
N GLY A 818 15.88 6.94 5.23
CA GLY A 818 14.77 6.44 4.42
C GLY A 818 14.57 4.92 4.54
N SER A 819 13.62 4.40 3.78
CA SER A 819 13.42 2.95 3.67
C SER A 819 12.69 2.60 2.39
N VAL A 820 13.17 1.55 1.71
CA VAL A 820 12.50 0.92 0.57
C VAL A 820 12.21 -0.54 0.91
N GLY A 821 10.97 -0.97 0.69
CA GLY A 821 10.55 -2.34 0.97
C GLY A 821 9.25 -2.71 0.26
N ILE A 822 9.22 -3.87 -0.37
CA ILE A 822 8.02 -4.45 -0.98
C ILE A 822 7.63 -5.68 -0.16
N GLY A 823 6.52 -5.56 0.56
CA GLY A 823 5.90 -6.64 1.31
C GLY A 823 4.79 -7.34 0.52
N PHE A 824 4.14 -8.30 1.17
CA PHE A 824 2.95 -8.96 0.66
C PHE A 824 1.76 -7.99 0.71
N GLY A 825 1.44 -7.33 -0.40
CA GLY A 825 0.32 -6.37 -0.51
C GLY A 825 0.62 -4.95 -0.01
N PHE A 826 1.81 -4.69 0.52
CA PHE A 826 2.26 -3.37 0.99
C PHE A 826 3.58 -2.98 0.35
N ALA A 827 3.80 -1.68 0.20
CA ALA A 827 5.07 -1.12 -0.22
C ALA A 827 5.41 0.07 0.67
N SER A 828 6.71 0.31 0.84
CA SER A 828 7.25 1.47 1.52
C SER A 828 8.37 2.04 0.66
N ASN A 829 8.28 3.34 0.41
CA ASN A 829 9.24 4.17 -0.25
C ASN A 829 9.26 5.52 0.50
N ILE A 830 10.11 5.59 1.52
CA ILE A 830 10.37 6.78 2.32
C ILE A 830 11.74 7.30 1.89
N PRO A 831 11.84 8.52 1.32
CA PRO A 831 13.11 9.07 0.93
C PRO A 831 13.96 9.45 2.17
N PRO A 832 15.28 9.51 2.03
CA PRO A 832 16.15 10.02 3.07
C PRO A 832 16.05 11.56 3.18
N PHE A 833 16.25 12.08 4.39
CA PHE A 833 16.27 13.51 4.71
C PHE A 833 17.61 13.88 5.38
N HIS A 834 17.95 15.16 5.36
CA HIS A 834 19.19 15.66 5.93
C HIS A 834 19.21 15.46 7.47
N PRO A 835 20.18 14.74 8.06
CA PRO A 835 20.18 14.42 9.49
C PRO A 835 20.14 15.63 10.43
N LEU A 836 20.81 16.73 10.07
CA LEU A 836 20.76 17.98 10.86
C LEU A 836 19.40 18.70 10.75
N ASP A 837 18.65 18.52 9.66
CA ASP A 837 17.28 19.06 9.54
C ASP A 837 16.30 18.21 10.35
N VAL A 838 16.54 16.89 10.41
CA VAL A 838 15.82 15.99 11.31
C VAL A 838 16.12 16.34 12.78
N SER A 839 17.37 16.71 13.12
CA SER A 839 17.73 17.25 14.44
C SER A 839 17.00 18.56 14.76
N ALA A 840 16.99 19.50 13.81
CA ALA A 840 16.23 20.75 13.93
C ALA A 840 14.71 20.51 14.08
N ALA A 841 14.18 19.48 13.43
CA ALA A 841 12.79 19.07 13.54
C ALA A 841 12.46 18.58 14.95
N VAL A 842 13.28 17.69 15.51
CA VAL A 842 13.14 17.21 16.90
C VAL A 842 13.23 18.38 17.89
N ARG A 843 14.18 19.30 17.71
CA ARG A 843 14.30 20.51 18.55
C ARG A 843 13.07 21.42 18.47
N SER A 844 12.49 21.56 17.27
CA SER A 844 11.26 22.33 17.08
C SER A 844 10.08 21.70 17.84
N MET A 845 9.98 20.37 17.87
CA MET A 845 8.99 19.66 18.68
C MET A 845 9.23 19.81 20.18
N ILE A 846 10.49 19.79 20.63
CA ILE A 846 10.85 20.10 22.01
C ILE A 846 10.38 21.52 22.39
N ASN A 847 10.44 22.47 21.45
CA ASN A 847 9.96 23.84 21.63
C ASN A 847 8.43 23.99 21.50
N GLY A 848 7.68 22.91 21.35
CA GLY A 848 6.21 22.90 21.32
C GLY A 848 5.57 22.98 19.93
N GLU A 849 6.33 22.89 18.84
CA GLU A 849 5.74 22.78 17.50
C GLU A 849 5.16 21.38 17.23
N ALA A 850 4.01 21.33 16.54
CA ALA A 850 3.37 20.07 16.18
C ALA A 850 4.15 19.33 15.07
N ALA A 851 4.28 17.99 15.19
CA ALA A 851 4.98 17.13 14.22
C ALA A 851 4.54 17.38 12.76
N LYS A 852 3.24 17.59 12.54
CA LYS A 852 2.66 17.85 11.20
C LYS A 852 3.19 19.12 10.53
N VAL A 853 3.49 20.16 11.31
CA VAL A 853 4.06 21.42 10.79
C VAL A 853 5.54 21.22 10.48
N VAL A 854 6.25 20.58 11.41
CA VAL A 854 7.69 20.35 11.31
C VAL A 854 8.06 19.45 10.13
N VAL A 855 7.37 18.31 9.97
CA VAL A 855 7.65 17.35 8.89
C VAL A 855 7.45 17.94 7.50
N ARG A 856 6.48 18.85 7.32
CA ARG A 856 6.24 19.52 6.02
C ARG A 856 7.40 20.41 5.58
N ARG A 857 8.29 20.80 6.49
CA ARG A 857 9.50 21.58 6.20
C ARG A 857 10.68 20.71 5.76
N LEU A 858 10.61 19.40 5.95
CA LEU A 858 11.67 18.48 5.53
C LEU A 858 11.68 18.32 4.01
N VAL A 859 12.89 18.33 3.44
CA VAL A 859 13.12 18.17 2.00
C VAL A 859 14.00 16.95 1.77
N PRO A 860 13.62 16.01 0.86
CA PRO A 860 14.44 14.85 0.54
C PRO A 860 15.87 15.24 0.18
N TRP A 861 16.83 14.48 0.67
CA TRP A 861 18.25 14.80 0.50
C TRP A 861 19.11 13.54 0.62
N ALA A 862 20.15 13.48 -0.19
CA ALA A 862 21.16 12.44 -0.16
C ALA A 862 22.55 13.03 0.08
N VAL A 863 23.35 12.37 0.91
CA VAL A 863 24.72 12.80 1.21
C VAL A 863 25.55 12.93 -0.07
N GLY A 864 26.24 14.06 -0.23
CA GLY A 864 27.10 14.32 -1.37
C GLY A 864 26.38 14.80 -2.64
N TYR A 865 25.04 14.80 -2.69
CA TYR A 865 24.29 15.21 -3.87
C TYR A 865 24.46 16.71 -4.16
N GLN A 866 24.89 17.03 -5.38
CA GLN A 866 25.17 18.41 -5.82
C GLN A 866 24.04 19.01 -6.67
N GLY A 867 22.97 18.26 -6.90
CA GLY A 867 21.80 18.70 -7.65
C GLY A 867 20.81 19.48 -6.79
N GLU A 868 19.66 19.80 -7.37
CA GLU A 868 18.63 20.60 -6.71
C GLU A 868 17.34 19.81 -6.52
N VAL A 869 16.60 20.12 -5.44
CA VAL A 869 15.27 19.56 -5.20
C VAL A 869 14.21 20.63 -5.39
N ARG A 870 13.24 20.35 -6.27
CA ARG A 870 12.16 21.26 -6.66
C ARG A 870 10.81 20.70 -6.21
N ARG A 871 9.84 21.58 -5.95
CA ARG A 871 8.46 21.21 -5.63
C ARG A 871 7.65 21.06 -6.92
N GLY A 872 7.29 19.84 -7.32
CA GLY A 872 6.52 19.57 -8.53
C GLY A 872 5.09 20.16 -8.51
N PRO A 873 4.40 20.15 -9.65
CA PRO A 873 3.07 20.76 -9.81
C PRO A 873 1.98 20.11 -8.94
N GLU A 874 2.13 18.84 -8.56
CA GLU A 874 1.20 18.11 -7.69
C GLU A 874 1.65 18.12 -6.22
N GLY A 875 2.71 18.87 -5.89
CA GLY A 875 3.31 18.95 -4.56
C GLY A 875 4.29 17.82 -4.25
N GLU A 876 4.63 16.98 -5.23
CA GLU A 876 5.69 15.98 -5.15
C GLU A 876 7.08 16.63 -5.14
N PHE A 877 8.13 15.87 -4.81
CA PHE A 877 9.51 16.37 -4.93
C PHE A 877 10.12 15.90 -6.24
N ILE A 878 10.95 16.74 -6.85
CA ILE A 878 11.69 16.42 -8.08
C ILE A 878 13.17 16.62 -7.78
N ALA A 879 13.96 15.56 -7.84
CA ALA A 879 15.41 15.63 -7.83
C ALA A 879 15.92 15.93 -9.25
N ALA A 880 16.60 17.06 -9.42
CA ALA A 880 17.15 17.51 -10.68
C ALA A 880 18.68 17.48 -10.63
N GLY A 881 19.30 16.74 -11.55
CA GLY A 881 20.74 16.75 -11.76
C GLY A 881 21.25 18.14 -12.19
N SER A 882 22.57 18.33 -12.17
CA SER A 882 23.22 19.60 -12.50
C SER A 882 23.93 19.48 -13.84
N TYR A 883 23.62 20.38 -14.78
CA TYR A 883 24.19 20.34 -16.12
C TYR A 883 24.36 21.73 -16.70
N GLN A 884 25.25 21.84 -17.69
CA GLN A 884 25.48 23.04 -18.48
C GLN A 884 25.39 22.72 -19.99
N TYR A 885 24.43 23.34 -20.66
CA TYR A 885 24.29 23.41 -22.11
C TYR A 885 25.09 24.58 -22.74
N TYR A 886 25.93 24.27 -23.72
CA TYR A 886 26.74 25.21 -24.50
C TYR A 886 26.11 25.52 -25.86
N VAL A 887 26.39 26.70 -26.42
CA VAL A 887 25.78 27.16 -27.69
C VAL A 887 26.10 26.25 -28.88
N ASP A 888 27.22 25.52 -28.83
CA ASP A 888 27.66 24.57 -29.85
C ASP A 888 27.01 23.17 -29.76
N GLY A 889 25.99 23.00 -28.90
CA GLY A 889 25.27 21.74 -28.74
C GLY A 889 25.89 20.76 -27.75
N ARG A 890 26.99 21.14 -27.07
CA ARG A 890 27.57 20.36 -25.98
C ARG A 890 26.75 20.48 -24.70
N VAL A 891 26.57 19.37 -23.98
CA VAL A 891 25.96 19.32 -22.64
C VAL A 891 26.93 18.66 -21.68
N HIS A 892 27.36 19.42 -20.67
CA HIS A 892 28.21 18.95 -19.60
C HIS A 892 27.36 18.61 -18.37
N VAL A 893 27.22 17.33 -18.05
CA VAL A 893 26.47 16.82 -16.91
C VAL A 893 27.42 16.58 -15.75
N THR A 894 27.16 17.22 -14.62
CA THR A 894 27.99 17.17 -13.39
C THR A 894 27.30 16.46 -12.22
N GLU A 895 26.01 16.17 -12.36
CA GLU A 895 25.22 15.42 -11.39
C GLU A 895 23.97 14.86 -12.09
N ILE A 896 23.55 13.65 -11.69
CA ILE A 896 22.30 13.01 -12.11
C ILE A 896 21.43 12.72 -10.87
N PRO A 897 20.11 12.52 -10.99
CA PRO A 897 19.26 12.20 -9.83
C PRO A 897 19.85 11.06 -8.98
N TRP A 898 19.92 11.22 -7.66
CA TRP A 898 20.63 10.29 -6.76
C TRP A 898 20.04 8.86 -6.73
N THR A 899 18.90 8.62 -7.36
CA THR A 899 18.25 7.31 -7.49
C THR A 899 18.52 6.63 -8.83
N LEU A 900 19.21 7.30 -9.76
CA LEU A 900 19.63 6.77 -11.07
C LEU A 900 21.11 6.40 -11.02
N SER A 901 21.51 5.23 -11.56
CA SER A 901 22.92 4.83 -11.64
C SER A 901 23.60 5.46 -12.87
N ILE A 902 24.93 5.62 -12.84
CA ILE A 902 25.68 6.14 -13.99
C ILE A 902 25.58 5.18 -15.18
N GLU A 903 25.63 3.86 -14.93
CA GLU A 903 25.44 2.84 -15.98
C GLU A 903 24.05 2.93 -16.62
N ALA A 904 22.98 3.04 -15.83
CA ALA A 904 21.62 3.17 -16.34
C ALA A 904 21.43 4.46 -17.15
N PHE A 905 22.05 5.55 -16.71
CA PHE A 905 22.09 6.79 -17.48
C PHE A 905 22.82 6.58 -18.81
N ARG A 906 24.00 5.95 -18.81
CA ARG A 906 24.78 5.65 -20.02
C ARG A 906 24.01 4.77 -21.01
N ASP A 907 23.30 3.76 -20.54
CA ASP A 907 22.49 2.88 -21.37
C ASP A 907 21.34 3.66 -22.04
N HIS A 908 20.68 4.55 -21.28
CA HIS A 908 19.66 5.46 -21.81
C HIS A 908 20.21 6.41 -22.88
N ILE A 909 21.36 7.04 -22.62
CA ILE A 909 22.02 7.92 -23.61
C ILE A 909 22.47 7.12 -24.85
N SER A 910 22.90 5.86 -24.69
CA SER A 910 23.27 4.99 -25.82
C SER A 910 22.05 4.67 -26.72
N VAL A 911 20.85 4.56 -26.13
CA VAL A 911 19.60 4.43 -26.89
C VAL A 911 19.24 5.73 -27.63
N LEU A 912 19.60 6.89 -27.10
CA LEU A 912 19.44 8.17 -27.81
C LEU A 912 20.45 8.33 -28.95
N ALA A 913 21.66 7.80 -28.78
CA ALA A 913 22.66 7.77 -29.83
C ALA A 913 22.22 6.92 -31.03
N SER A 914 21.56 5.78 -30.79
CA SER A 914 20.98 4.96 -31.87
C SER A 914 19.78 5.60 -32.59
N LYS A 915 19.27 6.72 -32.06
CA LYS A 915 18.19 7.55 -32.65
C LYS A 915 18.72 8.87 -33.23
N ASP A 916 20.03 9.02 -33.40
CA ASP A 916 20.71 10.23 -33.91
C ASP A 916 20.45 11.52 -33.08
N VAL A 917 20.05 11.38 -31.81
CA VAL A 917 19.86 12.51 -30.89
C VAL A 917 21.18 12.93 -30.25
N VAL A 918 22.01 11.95 -29.87
CA VAL A 918 23.33 12.13 -29.25
C VAL A 918 24.39 11.65 -30.23
N GLN A 919 25.33 12.52 -30.59
CA GLN A 919 26.40 12.22 -31.54
C GLN A 919 27.63 11.63 -30.87
N ARG A 920 27.97 12.14 -29.68
CA ARG A 920 29.13 11.69 -28.91
C ARG A 920 28.84 11.67 -27.41
N ILE A 921 29.41 10.67 -26.74
CA ILE A 921 29.40 10.52 -25.29
C ILE A 921 30.86 10.44 -24.84
N ALA A 922 31.28 11.30 -23.93
CA ALA A 922 32.56 11.22 -23.24
C ALA A 922 32.30 11.19 -21.73
N ASP A 923 32.51 10.02 -21.13
CA ASP A 923 32.26 9.75 -19.71
C ASP A 923 33.58 9.76 -18.94
N TYR A 924 33.72 10.72 -18.02
CA TYR A 924 34.84 10.90 -17.11
C TYR A 924 34.45 10.60 -15.66
N SER A 925 33.30 9.97 -15.45
CA SER A 925 32.75 9.71 -14.12
C SER A 925 33.63 8.77 -13.31
N GLY A 926 33.77 9.07 -12.03
CA GLY A 926 34.50 8.27 -11.05
C GLY A 926 33.63 7.19 -10.42
N ALA A 927 34.07 6.66 -9.27
CA ALA A 927 33.26 5.72 -8.50
C ALA A 927 32.05 6.42 -7.86
N ASN A 928 32.22 7.66 -7.37
CA ASN A 928 31.17 8.41 -6.68
C ASN A 928 30.87 9.77 -7.30
N HIS A 929 31.59 10.14 -8.37
CA HIS A 929 31.48 11.40 -9.05
C HIS A 929 30.93 11.25 -10.48
N VAL A 930 30.07 12.17 -10.91
CA VAL A 930 29.45 12.22 -12.23
C VAL A 930 30.09 13.33 -13.07
N ASP A 931 30.64 12.98 -14.23
CA ASP A 931 31.21 13.92 -15.19
C ASP A 931 31.05 13.37 -16.61
N ILE A 932 30.05 13.87 -17.33
CA ILE A 932 29.71 13.35 -18.66
C ILE A 932 29.53 14.52 -19.63
N ASP A 933 30.29 14.50 -20.71
CA ASP A 933 30.13 15.41 -21.83
C ASP A 933 29.35 14.72 -22.96
N LEU A 934 28.25 15.35 -23.38
CA LEU A 934 27.41 14.91 -24.49
C LEU A 934 27.47 15.92 -25.63
N GLU A 935 27.66 15.45 -26.87
CA GLU A 935 27.48 16.27 -28.07
C GLU A 935 26.12 15.92 -28.68
N LEU A 936 25.19 16.87 -28.70
CA LEU A 936 23.84 16.68 -29.23
C LEU A 936 23.74 17.15 -30.68
N THR A 937 22.86 16.52 -31.45
CA THR A 937 22.53 17.00 -32.80
C THR A 937 21.89 18.40 -32.73
N ASN A 938 22.28 19.32 -33.62
CA ASN A 938 21.74 20.68 -33.65
C ASN A 938 20.20 20.68 -33.76
N GLY A 939 19.53 21.39 -32.84
CA GLY A 939 18.06 21.43 -32.76
C GLY A 939 17.41 20.21 -32.09
N ALA A 940 18.20 19.28 -31.53
CA ALA A 940 17.68 18.13 -30.79
C ALA A 940 17.00 18.49 -29.46
N MET A 941 17.23 19.68 -28.92
CA MET A 941 16.59 20.20 -27.70
C MET A 941 16.34 21.70 -27.88
N THR A 942 15.19 22.19 -27.45
CA THR A 942 14.80 23.62 -27.55
C THR A 942 14.44 24.26 -26.22
N THR A 943 14.12 23.45 -25.21
CA THR A 943 13.81 23.92 -23.85
C THR A 943 14.59 23.13 -22.80
N TYR A 944 14.80 23.72 -21.62
CA TYR A 944 15.45 23.02 -20.50
C TYR A 944 14.64 21.79 -20.02
N ALA A 945 13.31 21.79 -20.18
CA ALA A 945 12.47 20.64 -19.81
C ALA A 945 12.62 19.47 -20.78
N GLU A 946 12.81 19.74 -22.07
CA GLU A 946 13.20 18.71 -23.04
C GLU A 946 14.56 18.13 -22.66
N CYS A 947 15.54 18.99 -22.32
CA CYS A 947 16.86 18.55 -21.86
C CYS A 947 16.75 17.65 -20.61
N GLU A 948 15.97 18.06 -19.61
CA GLU A 948 15.79 17.31 -18.38
C GLU A 948 15.03 15.98 -18.55
N SER A 949 14.02 15.95 -19.42
CA SER A 949 13.18 14.78 -19.67
C SER A 949 13.85 13.78 -20.60
N GLU A 950 14.32 14.24 -21.76
CA GLU A 950 14.91 13.35 -22.78
C GLU A 950 16.24 12.77 -22.32
N LEU A 951 17.07 13.52 -21.58
CA LEU A 951 18.32 12.99 -21.03
C LEU A 951 18.14 12.26 -19.69
N SER A 952 16.93 12.16 -19.13
CA SER A 952 16.69 11.56 -17.80
C SER A 952 17.45 12.26 -16.65
N LEU A 953 17.58 13.59 -16.69
CA LEU A 953 18.26 14.40 -15.66
C LEU A 953 17.35 14.80 -14.49
N THR A 954 16.09 14.37 -14.50
CA THR A 954 15.15 14.58 -13.39
C THR A 954 14.47 13.29 -12.97
N GLN A 955 14.17 13.17 -11.67
CA GLN A 955 13.38 12.06 -11.15
C GLN A 955 12.39 12.55 -10.10
N ARG A 956 11.14 12.10 -10.22
CA ARG A 956 10.08 12.37 -9.24
C ARG A 956 10.25 11.47 -8.01
N ILE A 957 10.10 12.05 -6.84
CA ILE A 957 10.17 11.40 -5.53
C ILE A 957 8.80 11.48 -4.89
N TYR A 958 8.15 10.33 -4.79
CA TYR A 958 6.88 10.17 -4.11
C TYR A 958 7.11 9.59 -2.72
N ILE A 959 6.48 10.20 -1.72
CA ILE A 959 6.46 9.68 -0.36
C ILE A 959 5.28 8.72 -0.26
N ASN A 960 5.57 7.42 -0.18
CA ASN A 960 4.56 6.38 0.03
C ASN A 960 5.10 5.35 1.01
N GLY A 961 4.86 5.55 2.30
CA GLY A 961 5.39 4.70 3.36
C GLY A 961 4.33 3.77 3.96
N THR A 962 4.69 2.49 4.14
CA THR A 962 4.04 1.60 5.11
C THR A 962 5.08 1.19 6.13
N VAL A 963 4.76 1.32 7.42
CA VAL A 963 5.68 1.03 8.52
C VAL A 963 5.00 0.19 9.59
N PHE A 964 5.78 -0.46 10.44
CA PHE A 964 5.26 -0.98 11.71
C PHE A 964 5.21 0.13 12.75
N SER A 965 4.02 0.41 13.26
CA SER A 965 3.82 1.30 14.41
C SER A 965 4.50 0.74 15.68
N PRO A 966 4.69 1.55 16.75
CA PRO A 966 5.30 1.08 17.99
C PRO A 966 4.56 -0.06 18.72
N THR A 967 3.33 -0.37 18.31
CA THR A 967 2.51 -1.49 18.80
C THR A 967 2.62 -2.74 17.93
N GLY A 968 3.41 -2.70 16.84
CA GLY A 968 3.59 -3.82 15.90
C GLY A 968 2.52 -3.91 14.81
N VAL A 969 1.64 -2.91 14.68
CA VAL A 969 0.60 -2.89 13.63
C VAL A 969 1.14 -2.25 12.36
N LEU A 970 0.82 -2.85 11.20
CA LEU A 970 1.10 -2.28 9.88
C LEU A 970 0.26 -1.01 9.66
N THR A 971 0.92 0.11 9.41
CA THR A 971 0.26 1.40 9.22
C THR A 971 0.71 2.07 7.93
N PRO A 972 -0.19 2.29 6.96
CA PRO A 972 0.10 3.13 5.80
C PRO A 972 0.13 4.60 6.23
N LEU A 973 1.05 5.38 5.66
CA LEU A 973 1.28 6.77 6.03
C LEU A 973 0.56 7.79 5.11
N GLU A 974 -0.06 7.35 4.02
CA GLU A 974 -0.83 8.20 3.07
C GLU A 974 -0.10 9.49 2.62
N GLY A 975 1.24 9.47 2.58
CA GLY A 975 2.08 10.62 2.23
C GLY A 975 2.42 11.58 3.39
N ASP A 976 1.94 11.33 4.61
CA ASP A 976 2.24 12.12 5.82
C ASP A 976 3.21 11.37 6.74
N LEU A 977 4.43 11.91 6.94
CA LEU A 977 5.45 11.33 7.83
C LEU A 977 5.33 11.82 9.29
N ALA A 978 4.36 12.67 9.62
CA ALA A 978 4.14 13.15 10.99
C ALA A 978 3.99 12.03 12.04
N PRO A 979 3.28 10.91 11.77
CA PRO A 979 3.18 9.81 12.73
C PRO A 979 4.55 9.21 13.08
N VAL A 980 5.44 9.06 12.11
CA VAL A 980 6.80 8.51 12.31
C VAL A 980 7.59 9.39 13.28
N LEU A 981 7.60 10.70 13.04
CA LEU A 981 8.30 11.65 13.90
C LEU A 981 7.70 11.68 15.31
N GLN A 982 6.37 11.69 15.43
CA GLN A 982 5.68 11.71 16.73
C GLN A 982 5.95 10.45 17.55
N TRP A 983 5.82 9.27 16.94
CA TRP A 983 6.07 7.99 17.62
C TRP A 983 7.51 7.85 18.10
N HIS A 984 8.47 8.27 17.29
CA HIS A 984 9.87 8.33 17.71
C HIS A 984 10.06 9.29 18.87
N TYR A 985 9.49 10.50 18.79
CA TYR A 985 9.60 11.52 19.82
C TYR A 985 9.09 11.02 21.18
N ASP A 986 7.89 10.44 21.20
CA ASP A 986 7.25 9.95 22.42
C ASP A 986 8.06 8.82 23.06
N ARG A 987 8.51 7.85 22.25
CA ARG A 987 9.33 6.73 22.71
C ARG A 987 10.70 7.18 23.22
N ARG A 988 11.34 8.13 22.53
CA ARG A 988 12.66 8.63 22.92
C ARG A 988 12.59 9.44 24.23
N LEU A 989 11.57 10.28 24.38
CA LEU A 989 11.36 11.04 25.62
C LEU A 989 11.06 10.13 26.82
N ASP A 990 10.26 9.09 26.64
CA ASP A 990 10.02 8.07 27.68
C ASP A 990 11.34 7.36 28.08
N LEU A 991 12.17 7.02 27.11
CA LEU A 991 13.46 6.37 27.36
C LEU A 991 14.41 7.25 28.17
N TYR A 992 14.49 8.56 27.91
CA TYR A 992 15.30 9.46 28.74
C TYR A 992 14.79 9.56 30.19
N LYS A 993 13.47 9.52 30.41
CA LYS A 993 12.90 9.49 31.77
C LYS A 993 13.37 8.23 32.51
N LYS A 994 13.26 7.06 31.88
CA LYS A 994 13.72 5.77 32.43
C LYS A 994 15.24 5.76 32.65
N ARG A 995 16.01 6.28 31.69
CA ARG A 995 17.47 6.35 31.78
C ARG A 995 17.92 7.24 32.92
N ARG A 996 17.34 8.44 33.09
CA ARG A 996 17.63 9.33 34.22
C ARG A 996 17.36 8.63 35.55
N GLN A 997 16.21 7.95 35.68
CA GLN A 997 15.86 7.21 36.90
C GLN A 997 16.84 6.06 37.18
N ARG A 998 17.19 5.27 36.17
CA ARG A 998 18.16 4.17 36.30
C ARG A 998 19.55 4.68 36.67
N ASN A 999 20.05 5.71 35.98
CA ASN A 999 21.36 6.30 36.25
C ASN A 999 21.42 6.90 37.65
N LEU A 1000 20.33 7.53 38.09
CA LEU A 1000 20.22 8.03 39.46
C LEU A 1000 20.30 6.87 40.48
N GLY A 1001 19.54 5.78 40.26
CA GLY A 1001 19.59 4.61 41.13
C GLY A 1001 20.95 3.93 41.17
N LEU A 1002 21.66 3.85 40.03
CA LEU A 1002 23.03 3.32 39.97
C LEU A 1002 24.03 4.20 40.73
N LEU A 1003 23.94 5.52 40.58
CA LEU A 1003 24.80 6.46 41.31
C LEU A 1003 24.50 6.45 42.81
N GLU A 1004 23.23 6.35 43.21
CA GLU A 1004 22.83 6.26 44.62
C GLU A 1004 23.31 4.93 45.25
N ALA A 1005 23.25 3.82 44.50
CA ALA A 1005 23.82 2.54 44.91
C ALA A 1005 25.36 2.59 45.01
N GLU A 1006 26.03 3.22 44.05
CA GLU A 1006 27.49 3.44 44.10
C GLU A 1006 27.88 4.30 45.31
N LEU A 1007 27.15 5.39 45.57
CA LEU A 1007 27.37 6.24 46.74
C LEU A 1007 27.17 5.46 48.05
N ALA A 1008 26.12 4.65 48.14
CA ALA A 1008 25.86 3.84 49.32
C ALA A 1008 26.97 2.79 49.56
N ARG A 1009 27.49 2.19 48.48
CA ARG A 1009 28.65 1.29 48.51
C ARG A 1009 29.90 2.02 48.98
N GLU A 1010 30.21 3.19 48.43
CA GLU A 1010 31.38 3.99 48.81
C GLU A 1010 31.33 4.47 50.26
N LYS A 1011 30.16 4.93 50.73
CA LYS A 1011 29.93 5.30 52.13
C LYS A 1011 30.08 4.09 53.07
N SER A 1012 29.63 2.91 52.64
CA SER A 1012 29.83 1.66 53.39
C SER A 1012 31.32 1.29 53.47
N THR A 1013 32.06 1.42 52.37
CA THR A 1013 33.52 1.25 52.35
C THR A 1013 34.22 2.25 53.28
N LEU A 1014 33.82 3.53 53.26
CA LEU A 1014 34.40 4.56 54.12
C LEU A 1014 34.18 4.23 55.60
N LYS A 1015 32.96 3.83 55.97
CA LYS A 1015 32.65 3.39 57.35
C LYS A 1015 33.57 2.25 57.78
N PHE A 1016 33.74 1.22 56.95
CA PHE A 1016 34.59 0.08 57.26
C PHE A 1016 36.06 0.46 57.39
N VAL A 1017 36.62 1.22 56.44
CA VAL A 1017 38.03 1.67 56.49
C VAL A 1017 38.28 2.54 57.72
N THR A 1018 37.34 3.40 58.09
CA THR A 1018 37.46 4.26 59.28
C THR A 1018 37.49 3.42 60.56
N HIS A 1019 36.57 2.47 60.72
CA HIS A 1019 36.52 1.59 61.89
C HIS A 1019 37.72 0.64 61.96
N PHE A 1020 38.22 0.16 60.81
CA PHE A 1020 39.44 -0.64 60.73
C PHE A 1020 40.66 0.16 61.21
N ARG A 1021 40.80 1.42 60.77
CA ARG A 1021 41.92 2.29 61.19
C ARG A 1021 41.85 2.72 62.65
N GLU A 1022 40.66 2.79 63.22
CA GLU A 1022 40.45 3.05 64.65
C GLU A 1022 40.73 1.82 65.53
N GLY A 1023 41.12 0.68 64.96
CA GLY A 1023 41.38 -0.56 65.68
C GLY A 1023 40.12 -1.28 66.16
N LYS A 1024 38.93 -0.88 65.67
CA LYS A 1024 37.63 -1.44 66.08
C LYS A 1024 37.27 -2.73 65.35
N ILE A 1025 38.07 -3.14 64.36
CA ILE A 1025 37.86 -4.36 63.56
C ILE A 1025 39.15 -5.19 63.64
N ASP A 1026 39.09 -6.31 64.36
CA ASP A 1026 40.18 -7.29 64.40
C ASP A 1026 40.06 -8.24 63.20
N ILE A 1027 40.83 -7.99 62.14
CA ILE A 1027 40.86 -8.85 60.94
C ILE A 1027 41.71 -10.12 61.17
N VAL A 1028 42.63 -10.12 62.13
CA VAL A 1028 43.59 -11.23 62.30
C VAL A 1028 42.90 -12.47 62.88
N ASN A 1029 41.94 -12.28 63.79
CA ASN A 1029 41.23 -13.38 64.44
C ASN A 1029 39.78 -13.57 63.95
N ALA A 1030 39.32 -12.77 62.99
CA ALA A 1030 37.95 -12.83 62.51
C ALA A 1030 37.72 -13.92 61.44
N THR A 1031 36.54 -14.53 61.46
CA THR A 1031 36.05 -15.43 60.43
C THR A 1031 35.20 -14.65 59.43
N ASP A 1032 34.99 -15.20 58.23
CA ASP A 1032 34.13 -14.56 57.21
C ASP A 1032 32.72 -14.25 57.75
N ASP A 1033 32.16 -15.16 58.57
CA ASP A 1033 30.88 -14.97 59.23
C ASP A 1033 30.90 -13.87 60.31
N SER A 1034 31.98 -13.74 61.07
CA SER A 1034 32.09 -12.69 62.09
C SER A 1034 32.31 -11.31 61.45
N LEU A 1035 33.04 -11.24 60.34
CA LEU A 1035 33.19 -10.03 59.51
C LEU A 1035 31.87 -9.64 58.85
N ALA A 1036 31.11 -10.60 58.30
CA ALA A 1036 29.79 -10.34 57.72
C ALA A 1036 28.79 -9.82 58.77
N LYS A 1037 28.80 -10.37 60.00
CA LYS A 1037 28.01 -9.85 61.13
C LYS A 1037 28.44 -8.43 61.52
N THR A 1038 29.73 -8.15 61.51
CA THR A 1038 30.28 -6.81 61.82
C THR A 1038 29.86 -5.79 60.76
N CYS A 1039 29.96 -6.14 59.47
CA CYS A 1039 29.47 -5.30 58.37
C CYS A 1039 27.96 -5.03 58.48
N SER A 1040 27.18 -6.04 58.86
CA SER A 1040 25.74 -5.90 59.12
C SER A 1040 25.47 -4.92 60.26
N LYS A 1041 26.21 -5.03 61.38
CA LYS A 1041 26.10 -4.12 62.53
C LYS A 1041 26.46 -2.67 62.18
N LEU A 1042 27.41 -2.46 61.25
CA LEU A 1042 27.79 -1.14 60.76
C LEU A 1042 26.77 -0.53 59.77
N GLY A 1043 25.69 -1.25 59.46
CA GLY A 1043 24.66 -0.81 58.53
C GLY A 1043 25.19 -0.67 57.11
N MET A 1044 26.07 -1.59 56.69
CA MET A 1044 26.65 -1.60 55.35
C MET A 1044 25.71 -2.24 54.34
N VAL A 1045 25.75 -1.76 53.09
CA VAL A 1045 24.94 -2.32 52.00
C VAL A 1045 25.60 -3.57 51.44
N ARG A 1046 24.80 -4.59 51.14
CA ARG A 1046 25.24 -5.80 50.41
C ARG A 1046 25.23 -5.54 48.91
N VAL A 1047 26.24 -6.07 48.21
CA VAL A 1047 26.31 -6.07 46.75
C VAL A 1047 26.41 -7.52 46.32
N ASP A 1048 25.49 -7.97 45.46
CA ASP A 1048 25.37 -9.38 45.05
C ASP A 1048 25.30 -10.32 46.27
N ASP A 1049 24.48 -9.95 47.26
CA ASP A 1049 24.29 -10.65 48.54
C ASP A 1049 25.54 -10.81 49.43
N SER A 1050 26.65 -10.12 49.13
CA SER A 1050 27.91 -10.20 49.86
C SER A 1050 28.49 -8.84 50.30
N TYR A 1051 29.52 -8.89 51.15
CA TYR A 1051 30.37 -7.74 51.51
C TYR A 1051 31.77 -7.82 50.86
N ASP A 1052 31.94 -8.66 49.84
CA ASP A 1052 33.25 -8.96 49.24
C ASP A 1052 33.94 -7.72 48.65
N TYR A 1053 33.15 -6.74 48.20
CA TYR A 1053 33.66 -5.48 47.62
C TYR A 1053 34.55 -4.68 48.58
N VAL A 1054 34.46 -4.91 49.89
CA VAL A 1054 35.35 -4.31 50.91
C VAL A 1054 36.29 -5.33 51.53
N LEU A 1055 35.80 -6.53 51.86
CA LEU A 1055 36.57 -7.53 52.60
C LEU A 1055 37.74 -8.09 51.79
N ARG A 1056 37.63 -8.14 50.45
CA ARG A 1056 38.68 -8.64 49.55
C ARG A 1056 39.63 -7.55 49.06
N LYS A 1057 39.55 -6.33 49.59
CA LYS A 1057 40.47 -5.26 49.18
C LYS A 1057 41.86 -5.48 49.77
N PRO A 1058 42.93 -5.21 48.99
CA PRO A 1058 44.30 -5.35 49.48
C PRO A 1058 44.58 -4.39 50.64
N ILE A 1059 45.51 -4.74 51.53
CA ILE A 1059 45.81 -3.96 52.73
C ILE A 1059 46.27 -2.52 52.41
N THR A 1060 46.85 -2.31 51.23
CA THR A 1060 47.25 -1.01 50.68
C THR A 1060 46.08 -0.04 50.48
N PHE A 1061 44.85 -0.55 50.36
CA PHE A 1061 43.62 0.25 50.26
C PHE A 1061 43.25 0.96 51.58
N TYR A 1062 43.79 0.53 52.72
CA TYR A 1062 43.50 1.11 54.03
C TYR A 1062 44.47 2.23 54.45
N THR A 1063 45.37 2.64 53.54
CA THR A 1063 46.30 3.75 53.75
C THR A 1063 45.59 5.11 53.80
N LYS A 1064 46.27 6.13 54.35
CA LYS A 1064 45.75 7.51 54.43
C LYS A 1064 45.40 8.05 53.04
N THR A 1065 46.28 7.86 52.05
CA THR A 1065 46.09 8.30 50.66
C THR A 1065 44.85 7.68 50.02
N SER A 1066 44.61 6.39 50.26
CA SER A 1066 43.42 5.69 49.74
C SER A 1066 42.12 6.20 50.38
N LEU A 1067 42.14 6.57 51.67
CA LEU A 1067 40.99 7.17 52.35
C LEU A 1067 40.68 8.58 51.81
N GLU A 1068 41.70 9.41 51.56
CA GLU A 1068 41.54 10.72 50.91
C GLU A 1068 40.95 10.58 49.49
N ASN A 1069 41.48 9.62 48.72
CA ASN A 1069 40.94 9.29 47.39
C ASN A 1069 39.48 8.81 47.45
N LEU A 1070 39.11 8.01 48.45
CA LEU A 1070 37.74 7.54 48.64
C LEU A 1070 36.78 8.68 49.02
N ASN A 1071 37.18 9.58 49.91
CA ASN A 1071 36.41 10.78 50.26
C ASN A 1071 36.22 11.70 49.05
N ARG A 1072 37.27 11.90 48.24
CA ARG A 1072 37.16 12.64 46.97
C ARG A 1072 36.14 11.99 46.04
N LYS A 1073 36.21 10.66 45.89
CA LYS A 1073 35.27 9.90 45.05
C LYS A 1073 33.82 10.04 45.53
N ILE A 1074 33.58 9.95 46.83
CA ILE A 1074 32.23 10.18 47.42
C ILE A 1074 31.72 11.58 47.08
N SER A 1075 32.53 12.62 47.28
CA SER A 1075 32.15 14.00 46.96
C SER A 1075 31.85 14.19 45.46
N GLU A 1076 32.64 13.55 44.58
CA GLU A 1076 32.39 13.56 43.14
C GLU A 1076 31.08 12.85 42.78
N THR A 1077 30.80 11.69 43.38
CA THR A 1077 29.55 10.94 43.19
C THR A 1077 28.34 11.74 43.66
N GLU A 1078 28.42 12.41 44.82
CA GLU A 1078 27.35 13.29 45.33
C GLU A 1078 27.08 14.48 44.39
N LYS A 1079 28.13 15.12 43.88
CA LYS A 1079 28.00 16.20 42.88
C LYS A 1079 27.34 15.70 41.59
N ARG A 1080 27.67 14.49 41.13
CA ARG A 1080 27.04 13.88 39.94
C ARG A 1080 25.56 13.61 40.15
N ILE A 1081 25.18 13.13 41.34
CA ILE A 1081 23.78 12.91 41.72
C ILE A 1081 23.02 14.24 41.73
N ASP A 1082 23.54 15.28 42.40
CA ASP A 1082 22.88 16.59 42.45
C ASP A 1082 22.72 17.21 41.06
N LYS A 1083 23.76 17.11 40.22
CA LYS A 1083 23.69 17.52 38.81
C LYS A 1083 22.58 16.78 38.07
N LEU A 1084 22.54 15.44 38.14
CA LEU A 1084 21.54 14.63 37.43
C LEU A 1084 20.11 14.85 37.95
N LYS A 1085 19.93 15.14 39.25
CA LYS A 1085 18.64 15.53 39.84
C LYS A 1085 18.15 16.85 39.25
N LYS A 1086 19.04 17.82 39.02
CA LYS A 1086 18.72 19.12 38.41
C LYS A 1086 18.51 19.06 36.90
N THR A 1087 19.16 18.13 36.20
CA THR A 1087 19.01 17.98 34.74
C THR A 1087 17.64 17.40 34.36
N ALA A 1088 16.88 18.12 33.53
CA ALA A 1088 15.64 17.62 32.94
C ALA A 1088 15.93 16.57 31.84
N PRO A 1089 15.06 15.56 31.63
CA PRO A 1089 15.22 14.57 30.56
C PRO A 1089 15.38 15.20 29.16
N VAL A 1090 14.67 16.29 28.90
CA VAL A 1090 14.77 17.05 27.63
C VAL A 1090 16.16 17.67 27.46
N GLN A 1091 16.77 18.17 28.54
CA GLN A 1091 18.13 18.73 28.47
C GLN A 1091 19.16 17.66 28.14
N MET A 1092 19.03 16.45 28.72
CA MET A 1092 19.89 15.32 28.34
C MET A 1092 19.80 15.01 26.84
N TRP A 1093 18.59 15.13 26.28
CA TRP A 1093 18.39 14.94 24.85
C TRP A 1093 19.07 16.03 24.01
N LEU A 1094 18.89 17.30 24.38
CA LEU A 1094 19.53 18.42 23.68
C LEU A 1094 21.06 18.30 23.69
N ASP A 1095 21.66 17.89 24.82
CA ASP A 1095 23.11 17.70 24.93
C ASP A 1095 23.63 16.57 24.00
N GLU A 1096 22.86 15.48 23.84
CA GLU A 1096 23.19 14.39 22.92
C GLU A 1096 23.00 14.79 21.45
N LEU A 1097 21.97 15.59 21.14
CA LEU A 1097 21.78 16.16 19.81
C LEU A 1097 22.94 17.10 19.43
N ASP A 1098 23.41 17.95 20.35
CA ASP A 1098 24.56 18.81 20.10
C ASP A 1098 25.85 18.01 19.80
N ARG A 1099 26.02 16.87 20.50
CA ARG A 1099 27.15 15.97 20.25
C ARG A 1099 27.03 15.29 18.88
N PHE A 1100 25.83 14.87 18.51
CA PHE A 1100 25.55 14.27 17.21
C PHE A 1100 25.77 15.28 16.07
N ASP A 1101 25.21 16.48 16.19
CA ASP A 1101 25.28 17.50 15.15
C ASP A 1101 26.74 17.81 14.80
N ARG A 1102 27.61 18.00 15.81
CA ARG A 1102 29.06 18.19 15.61
C ARG A 1102 29.74 17.01 14.92
N ALA A 1103 29.42 15.78 15.33
CA ALA A 1103 30.02 14.58 14.76
C ALA A 1103 29.58 14.34 13.30
N PHE A 1104 28.31 14.64 13.01
CA PHE A 1104 27.75 14.49 11.66
C PHE A 1104 28.27 15.56 10.70
N GLU A 1105 28.43 16.81 11.13
CA GLU A 1105 29.03 17.85 10.29
C GLU A 1105 30.44 17.49 9.81
N GLU A 1106 31.26 16.89 10.66
CA GLU A 1106 32.59 16.43 10.28
C GLU A 1106 32.54 15.25 9.30
N HIS A 1107 31.60 14.32 9.54
CA HIS A 1107 31.36 13.19 8.64
C HIS A 1107 30.91 13.66 7.25
N GLU A 1108 29.95 14.58 7.19
CA GLU A 1108 29.44 15.16 5.95
C GLU A 1108 30.56 15.87 5.16
N LYS A 1109 31.35 16.72 5.82
CA LYS A 1109 32.49 17.40 5.20
C LYS A 1109 33.46 16.40 4.56
N THR A 1110 33.79 15.33 5.28
CA THR A 1110 34.71 14.29 4.79
C THR A 1110 34.13 13.55 3.58
N ALA A 1111 32.85 13.19 3.64
CA ALA A 1111 32.14 12.52 2.53
C ALA A 1111 32.11 13.40 1.28
N VAL A 1112 31.70 14.67 1.43
CA VAL A 1112 31.61 15.63 0.32
C VAL A 1112 33.00 15.91 -0.28
N ALA A 1113 34.02 16.11 0.56
CA ALA A 1113 35.40 16.35 0.09
C ALA A 1113 35.95 15.16 -0.72
N THR A 1114 35.61 13.93 -0.34
CA THR A 1114 36.03 12.72 -1.06
C THR A 1114 35.40 12.68 -2.46
N ILE A 1115 34.11 12.98 -2.58
CA ILE A 1115 33.40 13.02 -3.86
C ILE A 1115 33.95 14.14 -4.76
N LEU A 1116 34.20 15.32 -4.20
CA LEU A 1116 34.71 16.47 -4.96
C LEU A 1116 36.16 16.28 -5.42
N LYS A 1117 36.96 15.46 -4.75
CA LYS A 1117 38.35 15.18 -5.15
C LYS A 1117 38.45 14.42 -6.48
N GLU A 1118 37.41 13.70 -6.87
CA GLU A 1118 37.34 12.96 -8.14
C GLU A 1118 37.01 13.88 -9.34
N ARG A 1119 36.67 15.17 -9.11
CA ARG A 1119 36.34 16.13 -10.18
C ARG A 1119 37.54 16.46 -11.05
N ARG A 1120 37.31 16.56 -12.37
CA ARG A 1120 38.32 17.09 -13.29
C ARG A 1120 38.65 18.55 -12.98
N VAL A 1121 39.93 18.90 -13.08
CA VAL A 1121 40.44 20.24 -12.74
C VAL A 1121 39.95 21.31 -13.71
N ASN A 1122 39.79 20.97 -14.98
CA ASN A 1122 39.41 21.91 -16.04
C ASN A 1122 38.05 21.49 -16.67
N PRO A 1123 36.94 22.19 -16.34
CA PRO A 1123 35.65 21.99 -17.02
C PRO A 1123 35.72 22.50 -18.48
N PRO A 1124 34.73 22.13 -19.34
CA PRO A 1124 34.73 22.57 -20.72
C PRO A 1124 34.51 24.09 -20.78
N THR A 1125 35.19 24.76 -21.70
CA THR A 1125 35.06 26.21 -21.91
C THR A 1125 34.19 26.50 -23.13
N GLY A 1126 33.38 27.57 -23.04
CA GLY A 1126 32.50 28.01 -24.12
C GLY A 1126 31.33 28.88 -23.64
N ASP A 1127 30.62 29.48 -24.59
CA ASP A 1127 29.42 30.28 -24.30
C ASP A 1127 28.24 29.39 -23.95
N VAL A 1128 27.53 29.76 -22.88
CA VAL A 1128 26.46 28.98 -22.28
C VAL A 1128 25.09 29.42 -22.81
N SER A 1129 24.26 28.47 -23.27
CA SER A 1129 22.95 28.76 -23.86
C SER A 1129 21.89 29.07 -22.80
N ARG A 1130 21.49 30.33 -22.63
CA ARG A 1130 20.57 30.77 -21.55
C ARG A 1130 19.18 30.09 -21.56
N ASN A 1131 18.66 29.67 -22.72
CA ASN A 1131 17.30 29.11 -22.85
C ASN A 1131 17.22 27.60 -22.58
N LEU A 1132 18.37 26.91 -22.62
CA LEU A 1132 18.49 25.46 -22.44
C LEU A 1132 19.07 25.10 -21.07
N GLN A 1133 19.37 26.12 -20.27
CA GLN A 1133 19.89 26.00 -18.91
C GLN A 1133 18.75 25.85 -17.91
N GLN A 1134 19.05 25.19 -16.80
CA GLN A 1134 18.14 25.16 -15.67
C GLN A 1134 17.84 26.59 -15.21
N PRO A 1135 16.56 26.94 -15.01
CA PRO A 1135 16.21 28.27 -14.54
C PRO A 1135 16.84 28.53 -13.17
N ARG A 1136 17.28 29.77 -12.92
CA ARG A 1136 17.61 30.20 -11.56
C ARG A 1136 16.33 30.30 -10.76
N LEU A 1137 16.11 29.36 -9.85
CA LEU A 1137 14.89 29.28 -9.06
C LEU A 1137 15.05 30.00 -7.73
N GLU A 1138 14.01 30.71 -7.32
CA GLU A 1138 13.90 31.23 -5.98
C GLU A 1138 13.65 30.10 -4.97
N LEU A 1139 14.17 30.30 -3.77
CA LEU A 1139 13.85 29.46 -2.62
C LEU A 1139 12.36 29.62 -2.30
N GLU A 1140 11.70 28.50 -1.99
CA GLU A 1140 10.34 28.54 -1.47
C GLU A 1140 10.37 29.12 -0.05
N GLU A 1141 9.57 30.15 0.22
CA GLU A 1141 9.44 30.69 1.57
C GLU A 1141 8.68 29.71 2.45
N VAL A 1142 9.32 29.27 3.53
CA VAL A 1142 8.69 28.42 4.53
C VAL A 1142 7.70 29.29 5.31
N LYS A 1143 6.39 29.09 5.10
CA LYS A 1143 5.34 29.72 5.92
C LYS A 1143 5.45 29.22 7.37
N VAL A 1144 6.14 29.97 8.22
CA VAL A 1144 6.21 29.71 9.66
C VAL A 1144 4.85 30.04 10.27
N SER A 1145 4.19 29.08 10.92
CA SER A 1145 2.93 29.35 11.62
C SER A 1145 3.17 30.28 12.80
N SER A 1146 2.30 31.26 13.00
CA SER A 1146 2.30 32.26 14.09
C SER A 1146 2.09 31.69 15.50
N SER A 1147 2.21 30.37 15.67
CA SER A 1147 1.99 29.65 16.91
C SER A 1147 3.25 29.67 17.80
N GLY A 1148 3.58 30.82 18.39
CA GLY A 1148 4.34 31.02 19.65
C GLY A 1148 5.68 30.30 19.95
N GLY A 1149 6.11 29.30 19.18
CA GLY A 1149 7.31 28.50 19.40
C GLY A 1149 8.51 29.06 18.65
N LYS A 1150 9.72 28.91 19.22
CA LYS A 1150 10.97 29.26 18.54
C LYS A 1150 11.26 28.22 17.44
N SER A 1151 10.93 28.56 16.20
CA SER A 1151 11.20 27.71 15.04
C SER A 1151 12.70 27.63 14.74
N VAL A 1152 13.24 26.41 14.62
CA VAL A 1152 14.63 26.20 14.21
C VAL A 1152 14.69 26.19 12.67
N PRO A 1153 15.62 26.95 12.04
CA PRO A 1153 15.77 26.97 10.58
C PRO A 1153 16.30 25.63 10.05
N MET A 1154 15.78 25.19 8.90
CA MET A 1154 16.29 24.02 8.16
C MET A 1154 17.41 24.45 7.20
N ARG A 1155 18.38 23.57 6.97
CA ARG A 1155 19.52 23.76 6.06
C ARG A 1155 19.12 23.52 4.62
N VAL A 1156 18.45 22.39 4.34
CA VAL A 1156 17.99 22.08 2.98
C VAL A 1156 16.70 22.84 2.69
N ARG A 1157 16.66 23.51 1.56
CA ARG A 1157 15.53 24.32 1.11
C ARG A 1157 15.07 23.84 -0.25
N VAL A 1158 13.75 23.75 -0.42
CA VAL A 1158 13.13 23.40 -1.70
C VAL A 1158 13.02 24.64 -2.57
N ARG A 1159 13.14 24.45 -3.89
CA ARG A 1159 12.98 25.50 -4.90
C ARG A 1159 11.61 25.42 -5.56
N LYS A 1160 11.06 26.58 -5.91
CA LYS A 1160 9.77 26.68 -6.62
C LYS A 1160 9.89 26.01 -7.99
N TYR A 1161 8.87 25.28 -8.42
CA TYR A 1161 8.79 24.81 -9.80
C TYR A 1161 8.49 25.97 -10.76
N VAL A 1162 9.25 26.03 -11.84
CA VAL A 1162 9.03 26.98 -12.93
C VAL A 1162 8.63 26.19 -14.17
N PRO A 1163 7.44 26.48 -14.75
CA PRO A 1163 7.03 25.84 -15.99
C PRO A 1163 7.95 26.27 -17.15
N PRO A 1164 8.33 25.34 -18.03
CA PRO A 1164 9.23 25.64 -19.13
C PRO A 1164 8.62 26.59 -20.15
N PRO A 1165 9.46 27.37 -20.87
CA PRO A 1165 8.99 28.12 -22.03
C PRO A 1165 8.39 27.18 -23.07
N PRO A 1166 7.43 27.65 -23.89
CA PRO A 1166 6.79 26.82 -24.91
C PRO A 1166 7.83 26.26 -25.88
N SER A 1167 7.72 24.96 -26.19
CA SER A 1167 8.61 24.30 -27.13
C SER A 1167 8.52 24.95 -28.52
N LYS A 1168 9.67 25.15 -29.16
CA LYS A 1168 9.75 25.64 -30.55
C LYS A 1168 9.67 24.51 -31.56
N ARG A 1169 9.60 23.25 -31.11
CA ARG A 1169 9.36 22.12 -32.00
C ARG A 1169 7.93 22.16 -32.49
N PRO A 1170 7.67 22.04 -33.80
CA PRO A 1170 6.32 21.77 -34.26
C PRO A 1170 5.88 20.46 -33.61
N HIS A 1171 4.73 20.49 -32.95
CA HIS A 1171 4.05 19.26 -32.54
C HIS A 1171 3.92 18.38 -33.79
N VAL A 1172 4.57 17.22 -33.78
CA VAL A 1172 4.27 16.14 -34.73
C VAL A 1172 2.86 15.66 -34.37
N GLY A 1173 1.86 16.32 -34.96
CA GLY A 1173 0.45 16.05 -34.68
C GLY A 1173 -0.48 17.25 -34.54
N GLN A 1174 -0.18 18.45 -35.07
CA GLN A 1174 -1.21 19.47 -35.34
C GLN A 1174 -0.82 20.28 -36.60
N SER A 1175 -1.45 19.95 -37.73
CA SER A 1175 -1.38 20.77 -38.93
C SER A 1175 -2.39 21.92 -38.82
N VAL A 1176 -1.89 23.14 -38.61
CA VAL A 1176 -2.60 24.37 -38.97
C VAL A 1176 -1.93 24.92 -40.22
N GLY A 1177 -2.73 25.14 -41.26
CA GLY A 1177 -2.28 25.65 -42.55
C GLY A 1177 -2.26 27.17 -42.65
N GLY A 1178 -1.44 27.65 -43.59
CA GLY A 1178 -1.44 29.00 -44.17
C GLY A 1178 -0.20 29.82 -43.80
N GLY A 1179 0.61 30.35 -44.71
CA GLY A 1179 0.62 30.39 -46.16
C GLY A 1179 1.73 31.32 -46.67
N GLY A 1180 2.16 31.13 -47.93
CA GLY A 1180 2.76 32.16 -48.78
C GLY A 1180 4.29 32.32 -48.79
N GLY A 1181 4.89 32.23 -49.98
CA GLY A 1181 6.22 32.77 -50.29
C GLY A 1181 7.06 31.85 -51.17
N GLY A 1182 7.30 32.22 -52.43
CA GLY A 1182 7.95 31.36 -53.42
C GLY A 1182 9.48 31.43 -53.42
N GLY A 1183 10.11 30.57 -54.22
CA GLY A 1183 11.56 30.57 -54.42
C GLY A 1183 12.11 29.23 -54.90
N SER A 1184 12.36 29.13 -56.20
CA SER A 1184 12.99 28.01 -56.92
C SER A 1184 14.40 27.65 -56.41
N VAL A 1185 14.82 26.39 -56.54
CA VAL A 1185 15.94 25.93 -57.40
C VAL A 1185 16.09 24.38 -57.35
N ARG A 1186 16.40 23.82 -58.54
CA ARG A 1186 16.75 22.43 -58.94
C ARG A 1186 17.78 21.77 -58.00
N SER A 1187 17.98 20.46 -57.84
CA SER A 1187 18.03 19.25 -58.70
C SER A 1187 18.10 18.05 -57.71
N SER A 1188 17.78 16.78 -57.97
CA SER A 1188 18.15 15.88 -59.07
C SER A 1188 17.31 14.59 -58.96
N ALA A 1189 17.00 14.00 -60.11
CA ALA A 1189 16.06 12.90 -60.27
C ALA A 1189 16.64 11.52 -59.91
N ALA A 1190 15.92 10.76 -59.07
CA ALA A 1190 15.97 9.29 -59.01
C ALA A 1190 14.78 8.70 -58.20
N ALA A 1191 13.53 8.91 -58.61
CA ALA A 1191 12.37 8.27 -57.94
C ALA A 1191 11.06 8.21 -58.78
N VAL A 1192 11.13 8.00 -60.10
CA VAL A 1192 9.96 8.23 -60.98
C VAL A 1192 9.06 7.00 -61.26
N VAL A 1193 9.37 5.78 -60.83
CA VAL A 1193 8.53 4.61 -61.25
C VAL A 1193 7.49 4.16 -60.22
N ALA A 1194 7.53 4.61 -58.96
CA ALA A 1194 6.59 4.18 -57.92
C ALA A 1194 5.39 5.14 -57.68
N HIS A 1195 5.43 6.37 -58.18
CA HIS A 1195 4.48 7.42 -57.75
C HIS A 1195 3.18 7.54 -58.60
N VAL A 1196 3.14 6.93 -59.78
CA VAL A 1196 2.03 7.13 -60.74
C VAL A 1196 0.78 6.26 -60.46
N LYS A 1197 0.90 5.19 -59.64
CA LYS A 1197 -0.26 4.37 -59.22
C LYS A 1197 -0.94 4.83 -57.93
N ALA A 1198 -0.29 5.65 -57.10
CA ALA A 1198 -0.85 6.15 -55.84
C ALA A 1198 -1.72 7.43 -56.04
N GLU A 1199 -1.38 8.30 -56.98
CA GLU A 1199 -2.09 9.57 -57.17
C GLU A 1199 -3.49 9.43 -57.80
N LYS A 1200 -3.74 8.41 -58.62
CA LYS A 1200 -5.09 8.15 -59.18
C LYS A 1200 -6.10 7.64 -58.16
N LYS A 1201 -5.65 7.07 -57.02
CA LYS A 1201 -6.55 6.61 -55.94
C LYS A 1201 -6.85 7.72 -54.93
N ALA A 1202 -5.91 8.65 -54.71
CA ALA A 1202 -6.08 9.80 -53.83
C ALA A 1202 -7.00 10.90 -54.41
N ALA A 1203 -6.99 11.11 -55.72
CA ALA A 1203 -7.83 12.11 -56.38
C ALA A 1203 -9.35 11.79 -56.32
N ARG A 1204 -9.73 10.50 -56.33
CA ARG A 1204 -11.13 10.06 -56.26
C ARG A 1204 -11.72 10.14 -54.84
N ALA A 1205 -10.88 10.01 -53.81
CA ALA A 1205 -11.29 10.14 -52.42
C ALA A 1205 -11.50 11.60 -51.98
N ARG A 1206 -10.65 12.53 -52.46
CA ARG A 1206 -10.77 13.97 -52.15
C ARG A 1206 -12.01 14.64 -52.76
N SER A 1207 -12.52 14.12 -53.89
CA SER A 1207 -13.73 14.64 -54.53
C SER A 1207 -15.03 14.28 -53.77
N MET A 1208 -15.11 13.12 -53.11
CA MET A 1208 -16.27 12.73 -52.31
C MET A 1208 -16.30 13.44 -50.95
N GLN A 1209 -15.12 13.65 -50.34
CA GLN A 1209 -15.01 14.34 -49.05
C GLN A 1209 -15.41 15.81 -49.14
N LYS A 1210 -15.08 16.49 -50.26
CA LYS A 1210 -15.46 17.89 -50.49
C LYS A 1210 -16.96 18.08 -50.71
N MET A 1211 -17.65 17.07 -51.28
CA MET A 1211 -19.10 17.09 -51.49
C MET A 1211 -19.88 16.84 -50.19
N LEU A 1212 -19.35 16.01 -49.28
CA LEU A 1212 -19.97 15.76 -47.96
C LEU A 1212 -19.81 16.96 -47.00
N LEU A 1213 -18.65 17.61 -47.02
CA LEU A 1213 -18.37 18.80 -46.19
C LEU A 1213 -19.24 20.01 -46.57
N ASP A 1214 -19.56 20.17 -47.85
CA ASP A 1214 -20.41 21.27 -48.34
C ASP A 1214 -21.89 21.10 -47.97
N VAL A 1215 -22.36 19.85 -47.79
CA VAL A 1215 -23.72 19.52 -47.35
C VAL A 1215 -23.86 19.73 -45.84
N VAL A 1216 -22.83 19.39 -45.06
CA VAL A 1216 -22.80 19.59 -43.60
C VAL A 1216 -22.66 21.08 -43.25
N ALA A 1217 -21.84 21.84 -43.98
CA ALA A 1217 -21.68 23.29 -43.75
C ALA A 1217 -22.98 24.08 -44.00
N ARG A 1218 -23.79 23.67 -44.98
CA ARG A 1218 -25.11 24.31 -45.26
C ARG A 1218 -26.19 23.95 -44.24
N GLN A 1219 -26.08 22.80 -43.55
CA GLN A 1219 -26.99 22.43 -42.46
C GLN A 1219 -26.64 23.13 -41.14
N VAL A 1220 -25.35 23.38 -40.87
CA VAL A 1220 -24.89 24.06 -39.64
C VAL A 1220 -25.18 25.57 -39.67
N ALA A 1221 -25.12 26.22 -40.85
CA ALA A 1221 -25.41 27.65 -41.00
C ALA A 1221 -26.90 28.03 -40.78
N ARG A 1222 -27.83 27.07 -40.68
CA ARG A 1222 -29.27 27.33 -40.46
C ARG A 1222 -29.70 27.29 -38.99
N VAL A 1223 -28.83 26.96 -38.04
CA VAL A 1223 -29.22 26.69 -36.63
C VAL A 1223 -28.64 27.70 -35.61
N LEU A 1224 -27.83 28.68 -36.04
CA LEU A 1224 -27.28 29.70 -35.15
C LEU A 1224 -27.84 31.08 -35.51
N PRO A 1225 -29.02 31.43 -34.98
CA PRO A 1225 -29.05 32.57 -34.07
C PRO A 1225 -30.06 32.36 -32.95
N ARG A 1226 -29.57 32.02 -31.74
CA ARG A 1226 -30.18 32.31 -30.43
C ARG A 1226 -29.38 31.60 -29.34
N LEU A 1227 -28.43 32.31 -28.73
CA LEU A 1227 -28.21 32.31 -27.28
C LEU A 1227 -27.15 33.37 -26.91
N PRO A 1228 -27.35 34.11 -25.80
CA PRO A 1228 -26.43 35.13 -25.33
C PRO A 1228 -25.23 34.52 -24.60
N TRP A 1229 -24.13 35.25 -24.62
CA TRP A 1229 -22.98 35.11 -23.72
C TRP A 1229 -23.41 34.96 -22.26
N PHE A 1230 -22.79 34.05 -21.50
CA PHE A 1230 -22.18 34.36 -20.21
C PHE A 1230 -21.21 33.25 -19.76
N LEU A 1231 -20.06 33.69 -19.29
CA LEU A 1231 -19.00 32.94 -18.62
C LEU A 1231 -19.47 32.43 -17.24
N PHE A 1232 -19.01 31.24 -16.85
CA PHE A 1232 -18.73 30.84 -15.47
C PHE A 1232 -17.46 30.00 -15.43
#